data_AF-A0A8H6G995-F1
#
_entry.id   AF-A0A8H6G995-F1
#
_cell.length_a   1.000
_cell.length_b   1.000
_cell.length_c   1.000
_cell.angle_alpha   90.00
_cell.angle_beta   90.00
_cell.angle_gamma   90.00
#
_symmetry.space_group_name_H-M   'P 1'
#
loop_
_entity.id
_entity.type
_entity.pdbx_description
1 polymer ?
#
loop_
_entity_poly.entity_id
_entity_poly.type
_entity_poly.pdbx_seq_one_letter_code
_entity_poly.pdbx_strand_id
1 'polypeptide(L)'
;MKAIQIKEFGAPYTVSEVDKPKPKPHQLLVQIKAGGFCHTDCMALDNAFCSKLPFIGSHEPAGVVVEVGSDVQGFAEGDRVGCLNFDSCCGITTDGAWAEYMAADARFTVKLPDSLEFPTAACMMCAGITVYGGIKRAKVPSGGSIGMVGIGGLGHIGTQVAKAMGYKVAAIDVKQDILDLVASYNLKPDVCILSTDPAETSMEKITNIIKGDYPGLDATIIATDAPAAFDLAAKLTRKHGTMVLLGQPEKGITMSYQNVIFRDINLIGSLVADTDETEELLNLVVKHKIQVNVKEWKPEDAEKMRQEYLAGRNSGICLGILAPLLIAQCNSITRPLTAKLTSLSYRDEFTGEYGVGFDDNYLVAVLIVVLTGLRDVTMRFVLDPLAAAWGLGRARSMRFKEQAWMVVYYSTCWSVGMCIYASSSYWLDLQAMWTNWPNREISGLMKIYMLAQLAFWLQQMIVINIEKRRKDHWQMLSHHVVTIALVYCSYRYGLTRVGNVVLILMDFNDLVFSIAKCLKYMKLQSLCDFTFGAFVVSWVLCRHTAFPMVCWSVYAHSLVIAGPKCFIGSGKNIIGPQEVPANGYFYMLEPLIYTNGRVCYDYTIKTLFLSGLLFLEVLMLVWFVMIVKLVIRVLRGGNAEDTRSDNEEEQYEDDMPIKVEVDAEKLQFLKQYASGGRGTSSVFQSTRGMAISKDRKGYLDRIGCEQRISR
;
A
#
# COMPACT_ATOMS: atom_id res chain seq x y z
N MET A 1 15.48 32.76 11.47
CA MET A 1 16.10 31.91 10.44
C MET A 1 15.05 30.96 9.90
N LYS A 2 15.07 30.68 8.61
CA LYS A 2 14.14 29.72 8.00
C LYS A 2 14.48 28.29 8.42
N ALA A 3 13.44 27.52 8.75
CA ALA A 3 13.52 26.08 8.97
C ALA A 3 12.24 25.36 8.53
N ILE A 4 12.37 24.08 8.15
CA ILE A 4 11.24 23.18 7.89
C ILE A 4 10.93 22.42 9.20
N GLN A 5 9.88 22.85 9.89
CA GLN A 5 9.45 22.24 11.15
C GLN A 5 8.32 21.23 10.96
N ILE A 6 8.45 20.13 11.70
CA ILE A 6 7.39 19.21 12.07
C ILE A 6 6.75 19.77 13.35
N LYS A 7 5.48 20.19 13.27
CA LYS A 7 4.73 20.79 14.40
C LYS A 7 3.62 19.89 14.94
N GLU A 8 3.14 18.96 14.11
CA GLU A 8 2.15 17.94 14.41
C GLU A 8 2.55 16.69 13.61
N PHE A 9 2.37 15.50 14.20
CA PHE A 9 2.73 14.24 13.54
C PHE A 9 1.75 13.88 12.41
N GLY A 10 2.28 13.34 11.31
CA GLY A 10 1.53 12.99 10.11
C GLY A 10 0.98 14.18 9.29
N ALA A 11 1.19 15.41 9.75
CA ALA A 11 0.80 16.65 9.06
C ALA A 11 1.78 17.02 7.93
N PRO A 12 1.43 17.95 7.02
CA PRO A 12 2.37 18.51 6.05
C PRO A 12 3.56 19.22 6.72
N TYR A 13 4.74 19.18 6.10
CA TYR A 13 5.89 19.97 6.55
C TYR A 13 5.64 21.48 6.49
N THR A 14 6.09 22.23 7.51
CA THR A 14 5.83 23.69 7.60
C THR A 14 7.11 24.52 7.63
N VAL A 15 7.30 25.41 6.64
CA VAL A 15 8.36 26.43 6.70
C VAL A 15 8.02 27.45 7.78
N SER A 16 9.00 27.76 8.63
CA SER A 16 8.85 28.60 9.81
C SER A 16 10.08 29.48 10.00
N GLU A 17 9.90 30.67 10.59
CA GLU A 17 10.99 31.41 11.20
C GLU A 17 11.22 30.91 12.63
N VAL A 18 12.47 30.59 12.96
CA VAL A 18 12.92 30.13 14.28
C VAL A 18 14.18 30.91 14.71
N ASP A 19 14.51 30.87 15.99
CA ASP A 19 15.76 31.45 16.49
C ASP A 19 16.99 30.71 15.95
N LYS A 20 18.09 31.44 15.67
CA LYS A 20 19.37 30.83 15.31
C LYS A 20 19.93 30.10 16.55
N PRO A 21 20.26 28.79 16.48
CA PRO A 21 20.82 28.08 17.62
C PRO A 21 22.19 28.66 18.00
N LYS A 22 22.50 28.60 19.31
CA LYS A 22 23.83 28.92 19.85
C LYS A 22 24.53 27.60 20.18
N PRO A 23 25.78 27.38 19.74
CA PRO A 23 26.50 26.16 20.04
C PRO A 23 26.79 26.06 21.54
N LYS A 24 26.69 24.85 22.09
CA LYS A 24 27.29 24.52 23.39
C LYS A 24 28.83 24.46 23.27
N PRO A 25 29.57 24.45 24.39
CA PRO A 25 31.04 24.35 24.38
C PRO A 25 31.64 23.21 23.51
N HIS A 26 30.96 22.07 23.37
CA HIS A 26 31.37 20.92 22.55
C HIS A 26 30.78 20.90 21.12
N GLN A 27 30.09 21.97 20.70
CA GLN A 27 29.36 22.05 19.43
C GLN A 27 29.98 23.03 18.45
N LEU A 28 29.68 22.80 17.18
CA LEU A 28 29.91 23.69 16.05
C LEU A 28 28.58 24.32 15.65
N LEU A 29 28.59 25.61 15.30
CA LEU A 29 27.47 26.19 14.55
C LEU A 29 27.77 26.05 13.07
N VAL A 30 26.96 25.27 12.36
CA VAL A 30 27.12 24.98 10.95
C VAL A 30 26.08 25.76 10.16
N GLN A 31 26.50 26.59 9.21
CA GLN A 31 25.62 27.10 8.17
C GLN A 31 25.39 25.99 7.16
N ILE A 32 24.15 25.50 7.06
CA ILE A 32 23.82 24.39 6.18
C ILE A 32 23.91 24.83 4.72
N LYS A 33 24.39 23.92 3.87
CA LYS A 33 24.46 24.07 2.40
C LYS A 33 23.64 22.99 1.69
N ALA A 34 23.49 21.82 2.30
CA ALA A 34 22.50 20.82 1.93
C ALA A 34 22.00 20.07 3.18
N GLY A 35 20.69 19.82 3.24
CA GLY A 35 20.04 18.94 4.21
C GLY A 35 19.23 17.91 3.44
N GLY A 36 19.65 16.65 3.43
CA GLY A 36 19.06 15.59 2.62
C GLY A 36 17.63 15.18 3.04
N PHE A 37 17.03 14.27 2.29
CA PHE A 37 15.72 13.66 2.59
C PHE A 37 15.82 12.16 2.44
N CYS A 38 15.52 11.44 3.52
CA CYS A 38 15.61 9.99 3.61
C CYS A 38 14.31 9.40 4.21
N HIS A 39 14.13 8.09 4.08
CA HIS A 39 12.92 7.40 4.56
C HIS A 39 12.67 7.64 6.06
N THR A 40 13.73 7.71 6.86
CA THR A 40 13.68 7.98 8.30
C THR A 40 13.01 9.31 8.64
N ASP A 41 13.07 10.32 7.76
CA ASP A 41 12.41 11.61 8.00
C ASP A 41 10.87 11.49 7.89
N CYS A 42 10.37 10.60 7.00
CA CYS A 42 8.94 10.22 7.01
C CYS A 42 8.57 9.50 8.30
N MET A 43 9.42 8.59 8.79
CA MET A 43 9.19 7.87 10.04
C MET A 43 9.20 8.79 11.27
N ALA A 44 10.06 9.82 11.27
CA ALA A 44 10.07 10.86 12.30
C ALA A 44 8.80 11.74 12.25
N LEU A 45 8.32 12.08 11.05
CA LEU A 45 7.02 12.75 10.86
C LEU A 45 5.84 11.87 11.31
N ASP A 46 5.90 10.55 11.14
CA ASP A 46 4.88 9.59 11.57
C ASP A 46 5.06 9.11 13.03
N ASN A 47 5.90 9.81 13.84
CA ASN A 47 6.17 9.55 15.26
C ASN A 47 6.79 8.18 15.61
N ALA A 48 7.48 7.50 14.68
CA ALA A 48 8.09 6.20 14.94
C ALA A 48 9.17 6.20 16.04
N PHE A 49 9.65 7.38 16.45
CA PHE A 49 10.74 7.57 17.42
C PHE A 49 10.33 8.29 18.72
N CYS A 50 9.03 8.50 18.96
CA CYS A 50 8.50 9.20 20.14
C CYS A 50 9.11 10.61 20.34
N SER A 51 9.29 11.35 19.24
CA SER A 51 9.98 12.64 19.19
C SER A 51 9.23 13.75 19.97
N LYS A 52 9.92 14.84 20.29
CA LYS A 52 9.30 16.02 20.91
C LYS A 52 9.01 17.09 19.89
N LEU A 53 7.75 17.52 19.82
CA LEU A 53 7.29 18.58 18.92
C LEU A 53 7.42 19.97 19.58
N PRO A 54 7.65 21.04 18.79
CA PRO A 54 8.06 21.01 17.38
C PRO A 54 9.56 20.68 17.25
N PHE A 55 9.98 20.12 16.11
CA PHE A 55 11.39 19.95 15.76
C PHE A 55 11.64 20.14 14.25
N ILE A 56 12.88 20.45 13.89
CA ILE A 56 13.37 20.62 12.52
C ILE A 56 13.85 19.26 11.99
N GLY A 57 13.42 18.88 10.78
CA GLY A 57 13.76 17.58 10.17
C GLY A 57 15.15 17.51 9.51
N SER A 58 15.41 16.38 8.85
CA SER A 58 16.67 15.97 8.18
C SER A 58 17.84 15.60 9.08
N HIS A 59 18.30 14.37 8.90
CA HIS A 59 19.47 13.77 9.53
C HIS A 59 20.64 13.62 8.54
N GLU A 60 20.63 14.37 7.42
CA GLU A 60 21.68 14.39 6.38
C GLU A 60 22.31 15.80 6.23
N PRO A 61 23.01 16.34 7.25
CA PRO A 61 23.60 17.68 7.20
C PRO A 61 24.94 17.75 6.46
N ALA A 62 25.07 18.70 5.53
CA ALA A 62 26.35 19.15 4.99
C ALA A 62 26.40 20.69 4.93
N GLY A 63 27.51 21.30 5.37
CA GLY A 63 27.61 22.76 5.49
C GLY A 63 29.01 23.29 5.82
N VAL A 64 29.06 24.51 6.33
CA VAL A 64 30.29 25.23 6.68
C VAL A 64 30.23 25.74 8.12
N VAL A 65 31.31 25.56 8.90
CA VAL A 65 31.40 26.06 10.28
C VAL A 65 31.44 27.59 10.31
N VAL A 66 30.63 28.21 11.18
CA VAL A 66 30.53 29.68 11.36
C VAL A 66 30.62 30.13 12.82
N GLU A 67 30.78 29.21 13.77
CA GLU A 67 31.09 29.48 15.18
C GLU A 67 31.61 28.16 15.80
N VAL A 68 32.61 28.22 16.67
CA VAL A 68 33.24 27.05 17.31
C VAL A 68 33.12 27.15 18.83
N GLY A 69 32.55 26.12 19.47
CA GLY A 69 32.44 26.04 20.92
C GLY A 69 33.82 25.94 21.62
N SER A 70 33.91 26.46 22.85
CA SER A 70 35.17 26.61 23.60
C SER A 70 35.96 25.33 23.85
N ASP A 71 35.31 24.17 23.81
CA ASP A 71 35.89 22.87 24.16
C ASP A 71 36.18 22.04 22.90
N VAL A 72 35.82 22.54 21.71
CA VAL A 72 36.04 21.87 20.43
C VAL A 72 37.51 21.99 20.01
N GLN A 73 38.05 20.89 19.48
CA GLN A 73 39.40 20.83 18.90
C GLN A 73 39.32 20.27 17.48
N GLY A 74 40.33 20.56 16.65
CA GLY A 74 40.43 20.09 15.26
C GLY A 74 39.62 20.88 14.22
N PHE A 75 38.60 21.64 14.64
CA PHE A 75 37.74 22.44 13.78
C PHE A 75 38.00 23.96 13.91
N ALA A 76 37.73 24.70 12.84
CA ALA A 76 37.81 26.15 12.72
C ALA A 76 36.64 26.71 11.91
N GLU A 77 36.37 28.00 12.04
CA GLU A 77 35.42 28.70 11.14
C GLU A 77 35.90 28.62 9.68
N GLY A 78 34.97 28.37 8.76
CA GLY A 78 35.25 28.13 7.35
C GLY A 78 35.47 26.66 6.98
N ASP A 79 35.64 25.73 7.93
CA ASP A 79 35.71 24.29 7.64
C ASP A 79 34.43 23.80 6.94
N ARG A 80 34.59 23.03 5.85
CA ARG A 80 33.51 22.26 5.22
C ARG A 80 33.26 21.02 6.07
N VAL A 81 32.02 20.80 6.52
CA VAL A 81 31.68 19.73 7.47
C VAL A 81 30.37 19.01 7.16
N GLY A 82 30.32 17.73 7.52
CA GLY A 82 29.09 16.93 7.63
C GLY A 82 29.01 16.29 9.01
N CYS A 83 27.80 15.99 9.51
CA CYS A 83 27.61 15.47 10.87
C CYS A 83 26.78 14.18 10.86
N LEU A 84 27.28 13.19 11.60
CA LEU A 84 26.61 11.91 11.87
C LEU A 84 25.63 12.05 13.03
N ASN A 85 24.67 11.13 13.09
CA ASN A 85 23.44 11.32 13.87
C ASN A 85 23.54 10.97 15.38
N PHE A 86 24.74 10.90 15.96
CA PHE A 86 25.02 9.93 17.03
C PHE A 86 24.93 10.39 18.51
N ASP A 87 24.79 11.68 18.84
CA ASP A 87 24.58 12.10 20.26
C ASP A 87 23.10 12.36 20.61
N SER A 88 22.30 12.83 19.66
CA SER A 88 20.93 13.33 19.91
C SER A 88 19.90 13.03 18.81
N CYS A 89 20.29 12.27 17.78
CA CYS A 89 19.48 11.99 16.58
C CYS A 89 18.86 13.26 15.97
N CYS A 90 19.71 14.22 15.57
CA CYS A 90 19.32 15.44 14.85
C CYS A 90 18.47 15.11 13.61
N GLY A 91 17.39 15.86 13.41
CA GLY A 91 16.39 15.59 12.37
C GLY A 91 15.36 14.51 12.73
N ILE A 92 15.54 13.81 13.86
CA ILE A 92 14.67 12.72 14.33
C ILE A 92 14.10 13.05 15.72
N THR A 93 14.95 13.26 16.73
CA THR A 93 14.55 13.58 18.12
C THR A 93 15.06 14.93 18.64
N THR A 94 15.98 15.57 17.92
CA THR A 94 16.32 17.00 18.07
C THR A 94 16.33 17.68 16.71
N ASP A 95 16.43 19.01 16.68
CA ASP A 95 16.52 19.79 15.45
C ASP A 95 17.64 19.31 14.51
N GLY A 96 17.34 19.30 13.21
CA GLY A 96 18.20 18.77 12.14
C GLY A 96 18.56 19.78 11.04
N ALA A 97 18.91 19.23 9.88
CA ALA A 97 19.56 19.95 8.78
C ALA A 97 18.62 20.79 7.90
N TRP A 98 17.30 20.70 8.03
CA TRP A 98 16.36 21.54 7.27
C TRP A 98 16.22 22.95 7.86
N ALA A 99 17.34 23.63 8.11
CA ALA A 99 17.40 25.02 8.56
C ALA A 99 18.63 25.73 7.99
N GLU A 100 18.64 27.06 8.00
CA GLU A 100 19.80 27.86 7.55
C GLU A 100 21.05 27.61 8.42
N TYR A 101 20.86 27.27 9.69
CA TYR A 101 21.93 26.91 10.63
C TYR A 101 21.52 25.74 11.53
N MET A 102 22.48 24.89 11.89
CA MET A 102 22.31 23.75 12.81
C MET A 102 23.46 23.74 13.83
N ALA A 103 23.18 23.35 15.08
CA ALA A 103 24.23 23.06 16.06
C ALA A 103 24.64 21.58 15.96
N ALA A 104 25.84 21.32 15.44
CA ALA A 104 26.42 19.98 15.30
C ALA A 104 27.32 19.66 16.50
N ASP A 105 27.40 18.38 16.91
CA ASP A 105 28.39 17.97 17.91
C ASP A 105 29.73 17.65 17.23
N ALA A 106 30.82 18.25 17.71
CA ALA A 106 32.12 18.10 17.07
C ALA A 106 32.64 16.64 17.07
N ARG A 107 32.24 15.81 18.03
CA ARG A 107 32.68 14.40 18.15
C ARG A 107 32.02 13.47 17.11
N PHE A 108 30.98 13.94 16.45
CA PHE A 108 30.25 13.22 15.40
C PHE A 108 30.27 13.98 14.07
N THR A 109 31.08 15.04 14.00
CA THR A 109 31.31 15.83 12.78
C THR A 109 32.58 15.33 12.08
N VAL A 110 32.57 15.31 10.75
CA VAL A 110 33.75 15.02 9.91
C VAL A 110 34.00 16.18 8.95
N LYS A 111 35.26 16.37 8.53
CA LYS A 111 35.60 17.35 7.50
C LYS A 111 35.29 16.80 6.11
N LEU A 112 34.74 17.64 5.24
CA LEU A 112 34.43 17.29 3.86
C LEU A 112 35.59 17.71 2.94
N PRO A 113 36.05 16.84 2.02
CA PRO A 113 37.02 17.24 1.00
C PRO A 113 36.51 18.42 0.16
N ASP A 114 37.40 19.34 -0.22
CA ASP A 114 37.04 20.54 -0.98
C ASP A 114 36.36 20.24 -2.33
N SER A 115 36.74 19.12 -2.95
CA SER A 115 36.19 18.64 -4.23
C SER A 115 34.86 17.87 -4.10
N LEU A 116 34.30 17.74 -2.89
CA LEU A 116 33.02 17.07 -2.66
C LEU A 116 31.90 18.10 -2.50
N GLU A 117 30.95 18.07 -3.43
CA GLU A 117 29.78 18.96 -3.42
C GLU A 117 28.83 18.67 -2.24
N PHE A 118 28.27 19.73 -1.66
CA PHE A 118 27.43 19.62 -0.44
C PHE A 118 26.21 18.69 -0.60
N PRO A 119 25.45 18.69 -1.72
CA PRO A 119 24.32 17.75 -1.89
C PRO A 119 24.77 16.29 -1.90
N THR A 120 25.93 16.00 -2.51
CA THR A 120 26.55 14.65 -2.49
C THR A 120 27.01 14.29 -1.08
N ALA A 121 27.63 15.23 -0.36
CA ALA A 121 28.10 15.03 1.01
C ALA A 121 26.95 14.76 2.00
N ALA A 122 25.82 15.46 1.88
CA ALA A 122 24.62 15.23 2.68
C ALA A 122 24.17 13.77 2.61
N CYS A 123 24.02 13.24 1.39
CA CYS A 123 23.67 11.82 1.17
C CYS A 123 24.74 10.83 1.68
N MET A 124 25.98 11.25 1.92
CA MET A 124 26.98 10.39 2.57
C MET A 124 26.77 10.28 4.09
N MET A 125 26.18 11.27 4.75
CA MET A 125 26.01 11.30 6.22
C MET A 125 24.95 10.34 6.77
N CYS A 126 24.04 9.84 5.93
CA CYS A 126 23.18 8.71 6.27
C CYS A 126 23.25 7.60 5.21
N ALA A 127 22.75 7.82 3.99
CA ALA A 127 22.65 6.75 3.00
C ALA A 127 24.01 6.09 2.70
N GLY A 128 25.03 6.87 2.33
CA GLY A 128 26.37 6.36 1.99
C GLY A 128 27.06 5.64 3.14
N ILE A 129 27.13 6.25 4.33
CA ILE A 129 27.79 5.66 5.50
C ILE A 129 27.07 4.40 6.01
N THR A 130 25.75 4.32 5.87
CA THR A 130 24.97 3.14 6.27
C THR A 130 25.28 1.93 5.37
N VAL A 131 25.41 2.11 4.04
CA VAL A 131 25.86 1.01 3.17
C VAL A 131 27.35 0.69 3.36
N TYR A 132 28.22 1.68 3.53
CA TYR A 132 29.65 1.44 3.78
C TYR A 132 29.88 0.63 5.06
N GLY A 133 29.24 1.06 6.14
CA GLY A 133 29.24 0.35 7.42
C GLY A 133 28.71 -1.07 7.31
N GLY A 134 27.57 -1.25 6.61
CA GLY A 134 26.98 -2.56 6.33
C GLY A 134 27.92 -3.50 5.54
N ILE A 135 28.57 -2.98 4.50
CA ILE A 135 29.56 -3.73 3.69
C ILE A 135 30.73 -4.19 4.55
N LYS A 136 31.32 -3.32 5.40
CA LYS A 136 32.40 -3.73 6.32
C LYS A 136 31.93 -4.72 7.38
N ARG A 137 30.70 -4.55 7.91
CA ARG A 137 30.09 -5.47 8.91
C ARG A 137 29.78 -6.85 8.33
N ALA A 138 29.58 -6.97 7.01
CA ALA A 138 29.45 -8.26 6.33
C ALA A 138 30.70 -9.14 6.39
N LYS A 139 31.89 -8.54 6.61
CA LYS A 139 33.21 -9.20 6.73
C LYS A 139 33.60 -10.05 5.51
N VAL A 140 33.13 -9.69 4.31
CA VAL A 140 33.49 -10.37 3.06
C VAL A 140 34.99 -10.13 2.76
N PRO A 141 35.80 -11.18 2.53
CA PRO A 141 37.21 -11.04 2.15
C PRO A 141 37.40 -10.22 0.87
N SER A 142 38.52 -9.50 0.77
CA SER A 142 38.86 -8.68 -0.41
C SER A 142 38.78 -9.50 -1.71
N GLY A 143 38.06 -8.97 -2.71
CA GLY A 143 37.80 -9.66 -3.98
C GLY A 143 36.62 -10.64 -3.97
N GLY A 144 35.99 -10.88 -2.81
CA GLY A 144 34.74 -11.63 -2.68
C GLY A 144 33.51 -10.90 -3.25
N SER A 145 32.32 -11.40 -2.92
CA SER A 145 31.08 -11.04 -3.61
C SER A 145 29.96 -10.47 -2.71
N ILE A 146 29.27 -9.44 -3.22
CA ILE A 146 28.23 -8.70 -2.52
C ILE A 146 26.99 -8.51 -3.40
N GLY A 147 25.82 -8.91 -2.91
CA GLY A 147 24.53 -8.52 -3.52
C GLY A 147 23.96 -7.26 -2.88
N MET A 148 23.74 -6.21 -3.66
CA MET A 148 22.94 -5.07 -3.25
C MET A 148 21.47 -5.35 -3.55
N VAL A 149 20.64 -5.49 -2.51
CA VAL A 149 19.22 -5.84 -2.64
C VAL A 149 18.36 -4.62 -2.34
N GLY A 150 17.68 -4.10 -3.37
CA GLY A 150 17.03 -2.80 -3.38
C GLY A 150 17.99 -1.70 -3.82
N ILE A 151 17.76 -1.11 -4.99
CA ILE A 151 18.63 -0.14 -5.67
C ILE A 151 18.03 1.29 -5.58
N GLY A 152 17.38 1.58 -4.44
CA GLY A 152 17.06 2.96 -4.03
C GLY A 152 18.33 3.75 -3.65
N GLY A 153 18.16 4.88 -2.93
CA GLY A 153 19.26 5.77 -2.52
C GLY A 153 20.49 5.04 -1.95
N LEU A 154 20.29 4.21 -0.91
CA LEU A 154 21.34 3.39 -0.33
C LEU A 154 21.94 2.40 -1.36
N GLY A 155 21.11 1.77 -2.19
CA GLY A 155 21.54 0.70 -3.08
C GLY A 155 22.36 1.16 -4.29
N HIS A 156 22.01 2.28 -4.93
CA HIS A 156 22.78 2.81 -6.07
C HIS A 156 24.13 3.42 -5.62
N ILE A 157 24.22 3.93 -4.39
CA ILE A 157 25.48 4.33 -3.76
C ILE A 157 26.28 3.07 -3.38
N GLY A 158 25.67 2.15 -2.62
CA GLY A 158 26.30 0.93 -2.11
C GLY A 158 26.86 0.02 -3.20
N THR A 159 26.20 -0.05 -4.37
CA THR A 159 26.69 -0.77 -5.55
C THR A 159 28.07 -0.24 -5.98
N GLN A 160 28.19 1.08 -6.14
CA GLN A 160 29.44 1.72 -6.55
C GLN A 160 30.51 1.68 -5.46
N VAL A 161 30.11 1.84 -4.19
CA VAL A 161 30.99 1.70 -3.02
C VAL A 161 31.61 0.30 -2.98
N ALA A 162 30.80 -0.76 -3.08
CA ALA A 162 31.29 -2.13 -3.09
C ALA A 162 32.21 -2.41 -4.31
N LYS A 163 31.90 -1.85 -5.49
CA LYS A 163 32.79 -1.91 -6.66
C LYS A 163 34.12 -1.19 -6.43
N ALA A 164 34.11 -0.01 -5.81
CA ALA A 164 35.32 0.76 -5.50
C ALA A 164 36.18 0.11 -4.40
N MET A 165 35.56 -0.63 -3.47
CA MET A 165 36.25 -1.50 -2.51
C MET A 165 36.82 -2.80 -3.12
N GLY A 166 36.61 -3.03 -4.42
CA GLY A 166 37.18 -4.16 -5.16
C GLY A 166 36.34 -5.45 -5.15
N TYR A 167 35.10 -5.42 -4.66
CA TYR A 167 34.22 -6.59 -4.65
C TYR A 167 33.61 -6.90 -6.02
N LYS A 168 33.19 -8.16 -6.20
CA LYS A 168 32.22 -8.56 -7.22
C LYS A 168 30.81 -8.20 -6.77
N VAL A 169 30.04 -7.50 -7.58
CA VAL A 169 28.74 -6.95 -7.15
C VAL A 169 27.60 -7.40 -8.05
N ALA A 170 26.54 -7.90 -7.42
CA ALA A 170 25.23 -8.10 -8.04
C ALA A 170 24.27 -6.99 -7.59
N ALA A 171 23.61 -6.31 -8.53
CA ALA A 171 22.52 -5.37 -8.24
C ALA A 171 21.17 -6.08 -8.43
N ILE A 172 20.31 -6.05 -7.42
CA ILE A 172 19.04 -6.78 -7.37
C ILE A 172 17.90 -5.80 -7.05
N ASP A 173 16.95 -5.62 -7.97
CA ASP A 173 15.76 -4.76 -7.78
C ASP A 173 14.55 -5.30 -8.55
N VAL A 174 13.35 -4.77 -8.28
CA VAL A 174 12.11 -5.06 -9.03
C VAL A 174 11.94 -4.15 -10.25
N LYS A 175 12.68 -3.04 -10.33
CA LYS A 175 12.59 -2.01 -11.38
C LYS A 175 13.76 -2.11 -12.37
N GLN A 176 13.44 -2.43 -13.63
CA GLN A 176 14.44 -2.56 -14.70
C GLN A 176 15.16 -1.23 -15.02
N ASP A 177 14.43 -0.12 -15.03
CA ASP A 177 14.98 1.23 -15.27
C ASP A 177 16.04 1.64 -14.24
N ILE A 178 15.90 1.17 -13.01
CA ILE A 178 16.87 1.38 -11.93
C ILE A 178 18.10 0.47 -12.08
N LEU A 179 17.91 -0.77 -12.56
CA LEU A 179 19.02 -1.68 -12.89
C LEU A 179 19.82 -1.20 -14.10
N ASP A 180 19.15 -0.63 -15.11
CA ASP A 180 19.78 -0.01 -16.28
C ASP A 180 20.57 1.24 -15.89
N LEU A 181 20.04 2.05 -14.96
CA LEU A 181 20.74 3.21 -14.40
C LEU A 181 22.07 2.80 -13.75
N VAL A 182 22.10 1.82 -12.84
CA VAL A 182 23.38 1.40 -12.22
C VAL A 182 24.31 0.67 -13.19
N ALA A 183 23.77 0.00 -14.22
CA ALA A 183 24.57 -0.59 -15.30
C ALA A 183 25.27 0.47 -16.18
N SER A 184 24.77 1.72 -16.19
CA SER A 184 25.37 2.84 -16.94
C SER A 184 26.55 3.53 -16.22
N TYR A 185 26.71 3.31 -14.91
CA TYR A 185 27.75 3.98 -14.11
C TYR A 185 29.17 3.50 -14.43
N ASN A 186 30.16 4.36 -14.16
CA ASN A 186 31.58 4.01 -14.25
C ASN A 186 31.94 2.84 -13.31
N LEU A 187 31.27 2.76 -12.16
CA LEU A 187 31.40 1.71 -11.14
C LEU A 187 30.16 0.78 -11.16
N LYS A 188 29.75 0.36 -12.36
CA LYS A 188 28.63 -0.57 -12.57
C LYS A 188 28.82 -1.94 -11.89
N PRO A 189 27.73 -2.62 -11.50
CA PRO A 189 27.79 -4.00 -10.99
C PRO A 189 28.35 -4.96 -12.06
N ASP A 190 28.82 -6.12 -11.61
CA ASP A 190 29.21 -7.21 -12.52
C ASP A 190 27.98 -7.94 -13.09
N VAL A 191 26.83 -7.90 -12.40
CA VAL A 191 25.56 -8.49 -12.86
C VAL A 191 24.35 -7.70 -12.33
N CYS A 192 23.29 -7.58 -13.14
CA CYS A 192 21.98 -7.07 -12.72
C CYS A 192 20.96 -8.22 -12.71
N ILE A 193 20.08 -8.23 -11.71
CA ILE A 193 19.10 -9.28 -11.46
C ILE A 193 17.75 -8.64 -11.18
N LEU A 194 16.73 -9.00 -11.96
CA LEU A 194 15.37 -8.55 -11.73
C LEU A 194 14.73 -9.46 -10.67
N SER A 195 14.21 -8.92 -9.57
CA SER A 195 13.72 -9.71 -8.44
C SER A 195 12.43 -10.52 -8.72
N THR A 196 11.88 -10.37 -9.93
CA THR A 196 10.80 -11.22 -10.46
C THR A 196 11.30 -12.41 -11.28
N ASP A 197 12.60 -12.50 -11.58
CA ASP A 197 13.21 -13.68 -12.18
C ASP A 197 13.09 -14.87 -11.20
N PRO A 198 12.98 -16.12 -11.70
CA PRO A 198 13.15 -17.30 -10.87
C PRO A 198 14.48 -17.25 -10.08
N ALA A 199 14.47 -17.73 -8.84
CA ALA A 199 15.65 -17.73 -7.99
C ALA A 199 16.78 -18.59 -8.59
N GLU A 200 16.41 -19.64 -9.32
CA GLU A 200 17.29 -20.55 -10.05
C GLU A 200 18.03 -19.81 -11.16
N THR A 201 17.31 -19.04 -12.00
CA THR A 201 17.88 -18.18 -13.05
C THR A 201 18.76 -17.07 -12.47
N SER A 202 18.37 -16.52 -11.32
CA SER A 202 19.16 -15.52 -10.59
C SER A 202 20.47 -16.11 -10.06
N MET A 203 20.43 -17.34 -9.52
CA MET A 203 21.61 -18.07 -9.07
C MET A 203 22.53 -18.51 -10.22
N GLU A 204 21.98 -18.84 -11.39
CA GLU A 204 22.74 -19.11 -12.61
C GLU A 204 23.51 -17.84 -13.07
N LYS A 205 22.81 -16.70 -13.15
CA LYS A 205 23.41 -15.38 -13.46
C LYS A 205 24.58 -15.05 -12.51
N ILE A 206 24.43 -15.30 -11.21
CA ILE A 206 25.49 -15.13 -10.21
C ILE A 206 26.66 -16.10 -10.49
N THR A 207 26.38 -17.40 -10.58
CA THR A 207 27.40 -18.46 -10.63
C THR A 207 28.26 -18.40 -11.91
N ASN A 208 27.70 -17.90 -13.01
CA ASN A 208 28.44 -17.67 -14.26
C ASN A 208 29.55 -16.61 -14.14
N ILE A 209 29.40 -15.65 -13.21
CA ILE A 209 30.27 -14.46 -13.07
C ILE A 209 31.08 -14.52 -11.76
N ILE A 210 30.57 -15.22 -10.75
CA ILE A 210 31.09 -15.30 -9.39
C ILE A 210 31.27 -16.78 -9.04
N LYS A 211 32.53 -17.21 -8.95
CA LYS A 211 32.90 -18.61 -8.73
C LYS A 211 33.41 -18.83 -7.30
N GLY A 212 32.96 -19.91 -6.68
CA GLY A 212 33.37 -20.35 -5.34
C GLY A 212 32.82 -21.74 -5.04
N ASP A 213 33.20 -22.31 -3.89
CA ASP A 213 32.88 -23.70 -3.51
C ASP A 213 31.38 -23.95 -3.28
N TYR A 214 30.63 -22.88 -2.99
CA TYR A 214 29.18 -22.88 -2.90
C TYR A 214 28.61 -21.78 -3.81
N PRO A 215 27.55 -22.07 -4.60
CA PRO A 215 26.92 -21.06 -5.44
C PRO A 215 26.21 -20.01 -4.58
N GLY A 216 26.20 -18.76 -5.07
CA GLY A 216 25.64 -17.59 -4.39
C GLY A 216 26.69 -16.54 -4.04
N LEU A 217 26.26 -15.53 -3.30
CA LEU A 217 27.05 -14.34 -2.93
C LEU A 217 27.58 -14.48 -1.49
N ASP A 218 28.82 -14.06 -1.21
CA ASP A 218 29.41 -14.11 0.15
C ASP A 218 28.57 -13.31 1.16
N ALA A 219 28.02 -12.17 0.72
CA ALA A 219 27.01 -11.43 1.46
C ALA A 219 25.91 -10.84 0.58
N THR A 220 24.76 -10.55 1.20
CA THR A 220 23.74 -9.66 0.63
C THR A 220 23.45 -8.51 1.60
N ILE A 221 23.45 -7.28 1.09
CA ILE A 221 23.15 -6.06 1.83
C ILE A 221 21.74 -5.61 1.43
N ILE A 222 20.82 -5.61 2.39
CA ILE A 222 19.39 -5.47 2.15
C ILE A 222 18.96 -4.03 2.46
N ALA A 223 18.86 -3.23 1.41
CA ALA A 223 18.58 -1.80 1.42
C ALA A 223 17.12 -1.47 1.02
N THR A 224 16.19 -2.36 1.37
CA THR A 224 14.75 -2.25 1.06
C THR A 224 13.87 -2.73 2.23
N ASP A 225 12.67 -2.15 2.34
CA ASP A 225 11.60 -2.51 3.27
C ASP A 225 10.68 -3.64 2.74
N ALA A 226 10.87 -4.09 1.50
CA ALA A 226 9.98 -5.04 0.84
C ALA A 226 10.07 -6.47 1.44
N PRO A 227 8.99 -7.03 2.03
CA PRO A 227 9.05 -8.33 2.73
C PRO A 227 9.50 -9.53 1.86
N ALA A 228 9.27 -9.49 0.55
CA ALA A 228 9.72 -10.54 -0.37
C ALA A 228 11.24 -10.55 -0.60
N ALA A 229 11.93 -9.42 -0.36
CA ALA A 229 13.36 -9.29 -0.60
C ALA A 229 14.20 -10.11 0.38
N PHE A 230 13.70 -10.38 1.60
CA PHE A 230 14.46 -11.10 2.62
C PHE A 230 14.63 -12.60 2.30
N ASP A 231 13.58 -13.29 1.87
CA ASP A 231 13.71 -14.69 1.43
C ASP A 231 14.49 -14.81 0.11
N LEU A 232 14.39 -13.83 -0.80
CA LEU A 232 15.23 -13.77 -2.00
C LEU A 232 16.71 -13.58 -1.63
N ALA A 233 17.03 -12.65 -0.74
CA ALA A 233 18.39 -12.44 -0.25
C ALA A 233 18.95 -13.71 0.43
N ALA A 234 18.15 -14.44 1.22
CA ALA A 234 18.53 -15.73 1.79
C ALA A 234 18.77 -16.81 0.72
N LYS A 235 17.99 -16.82 -0.37
CA LYS A 235 18.21 -17.71 -1.53
C LYS A 235 19.49 -17.39 -2.31
N LEU A 236 19.86 -16.11 -2.43
CA LEU A 236 21.01 -15.66 -3.21
C LEU A 236 22.34 -15.61 -2.42
N THR A 237 22.29 -15.55 -1.08
CA THR A 237 23.48 -15.64 -0.21
C THR A 237 24.01 -17.07 -0.18
N ARG A 238 25.32 -17.30 -0.43
CA ARG A 238 25.90 -18.66 -0.41
C ARG A 238 25.82 -19.30 0.99
N LYS A 239 26.05 -20.61 1.08
CA LYS A 239 26.19 -21.29 2.38
C LYS A 239 27.30 -20.64 3.22
N HIS A 240 27.07 -20.50 4.53
CA HIS A 240 27.97 -19.81 5.45
C HIS A 240 28.25 -18.33 5.08
N GLY A 241 27.33 -17.70 4.32
CA GLY A 241 27.39 -16.28 3.95
C GLY A 241 26.64 -15.38 4.95
N THR A 242 26.62 -14.08 4.67
CA THR A 242 26.07 -13.05 5.57
C THR A 242 24.98 -12.19 4.91
N MET A 243 23.78 -12.19 5.48
CA MET A 243 22.74 -11.19 5.21
C MET A 243 22.93 -10.00 6.15
N VAL A 244 23.01 -8.79 5.59
CA VAL A 244 23.09 -7.52 6.34
C VAL A 244 21.81 -6.73 6.15
N LEU A 245 21.07 -6.54 7.23
CA LEU A 245 19.83 -5.77 7.26
C LEU A 245 20.13 -4.27 7.44
N LEU A 246 19.71 -3.46 6.47
CA LEU A 246 19.67 -1.99 6.56
C LEU A 246 18.24 -1.44 6.45
N GLY A 247 17.40 -2.07 5.62
CA GLY A 247 15.99 -1.71 5.45
C GLY A 247 15.13 -2.04 6.66
N GLN A 248 14.03 -1.30 6.83
CA GLN A 248 13.20 -1.31 8.04
C GLN A 248 11.75 -1.71 7.68
N PRO A 249 11.45 -3.02 7.57
CA PRO A 249 10.12 -3.48 7.13
C PRO A 249 9.08 -3.34 8.25
N GLU A 250 8.07 -2.46 8.07
CA GLU A 250 6.94 -2.25 8.99
C GLU A 250 6.27 -3.56 9.47
N LYS A 251 6.20 -4.55 8.57
CA LYS A 251 5.52 -5.84 8.80
C LYS A 251 6.46 -6.94 9.32
N GLY A 252 7.67 -6.57 9.73
CA GLY A 252 8.71 -7.52 10.14
C GLY A 252 9.31 -8.30 8.97
N ILE A 253 10.19 -9.24 9.31
CA ILE A 253 11.01 -10.01 8.37
C ILE A 253 10.41 -11.41 8.21
N THR A 254 10.14 -11.82 6.97
CA THR A 254 9.67 -13.19 6.64
C THR A 254 10.67 -13.87 5.72
N MET A 255 11.11 -15.07 6.08
CA MET A 255 11.97 -15.92 5.23
C MET A 255 11.77 -17.41 5.56
N SER A 256 12.04 -18.30 4.60
CA SER A 256 11.95 -19.74 4.82
C SER A 256 13.08 -20.23 5.73
N TYR A 257 12.73 -20.98 6.78
CA TYR A 257 13.71 -21.61 7.68
C TYR A 257 14.72 -22.51 6.93
N GLN A 258 14.32 -23.07 5.78
CA GLN A 258 15.19 -23.90 4.93
C GLN A 258 16.31 -23.08 4.27
N ASN A 259 16.05 -21.81 3.95
CA ASN A 259 17.04 -20.90 3.36
C ASN A 259 18.02 -20.35 4.42
N VAL A 260 17.70 -20.49 5.71
CA VAL A 260 18.56 -20.03 6.82
C VAL A 260 19.31 -21.20 7.45
N ILE A 261 18.58 -22.17 8.02
CA ILE A 261 19.14 -23.22 8.88
C ILE A 261 19.96 -24.23 8.07
N PHE A 262 19.40 -24.76 6.96
CA PHE A 262 20.10 -25.75 6.13
C PHE A 262 21.17 -25.14 5.18
N ARG A 263 21.36 -23.82 5.25
CA ARG A 263 22.41 -23.08 4.53
C ARG A 263 23.39 -22.39 5.48
N ASP A 264 23.16 -22.44 6.80
CA ASP A 264 23.98 -21.80 7.84
C ASP A 264 24.22 -20.31 7.55
N ILE A 265 23.14 -19.55 7.34
CA ILE A 265 23.21 -18.13 6.98
C ILE A 265 23.31 -17.26 8.24
N ASN A 266 24.31 -16.38 8.27
CA ASN A 266 24.43 -15.34 9.27
C ASN A 266 23.48 -14.19 8.93
N LEU A 267 22.70 -13.69 9.90
CA LEU A 267 21.88 -12.48 9.76
C LEU A 267 22.36 -11.44 10.78
N ILE A 268 22.75 -10.26 10.31
CA ILE A 268 23.17 -9.15 11.16
C ILE A 268 22.45 -7.86 10.79
N GLY A 269 22.15 -7.01 11.78
CA GLY A 269 21.73 -5.63 11.55
C GLY A 269 22.92 -4.70 11.42
N SER A 270 22.79 -3.63 10.63
CA SER A 270 23.72 -2.51 10.62
C SER A 270 22.97 -1.18 10.56
N LEU A 271 23.47 -0.22 11.34
CA LEU A 271 23.07 1.18 11.32
C LEU A 271 24.16 2.00 10.61
N VAL A 272 24.02 3.33 10.63
CA VAL A 272 25.09 4.32 10.44
C VAL A 272 26.39 3.88 11.13
N ALA A 273 27.54 4.11 10.49
CA ALA A 273 28.87 3.86 11.02
C ALA A 273 29.50 5.12 11.65
N ASP A 274 30.71 5.00 12.20
CA ASP A 274 31.40 6.07 12.93
C ASP A 274 32.14 7.08 12.02
N THR A 275 32.78 8.07 12.65
CA THR A 275 33.54 9.14 11.98
C THR A 275 34.66 8.62 11.12
N ASP A 276 35.38 7.60 11.59
CA ASP A 276 36.59 7.08 10.96
C ASP A 276 36.19 6.29 9.71
N GLU A 277 35.16 5.44 9.81
CA GLU A 277 34.54 4.79 8.65
C GLU A 277 33.90 5.80 7.67
N THR A 278 33.53 7.00 8.14
CA THR A 278 33.01 8.08 7.27
C THR A 278 34.14 8.78 6.52
N GLU A 279 35.28 9.06 7.14
CA GLU A 279 36.44 9.61 6.43
C GLU A 279 37.00 8.60 5.40
N GLU A 280 37.02 7.30 5.71
CA GLU A 280 37.33 6.25 4.72
C GLU A 280 36.37 6.30 3.51
N LEU A 281 35.05 6.42 3.75
CA LEU A 281 34.05 6.54 2.69
C LEU A 281 34.22 7.82 1.86
N LEU A 282 34.38 8.99 2.48
CA LEU A 282 34.51 10.26 1.77
C LEU A 282 35.73 10.26 0.85
N ASN A 283 36.85 9.69 1.31
CA ASN A 283 38.04 9.47 0.49
C ASN A 283 37.77 8.51 -0.68
N LEU A 284 37.02 7.42 -0.46
CA LEU A 284 36.63 6.49 -1.53
C LEU A 284 35.75 7.16 -2.61
N VAL A 285 34.76 7.95 -2.17
CA VAL A 285 33.82 8.70 -3.02
C VAL A 285 34.55 9.67 -3.94
N VAL A 286 35.47 10.48 -3.40
CA VAL A 286 36.26 11.45 -4.18
C VAL A 286 37.24 10.73 -5.11
N LYS A 287 38.00 9.76 -4.59
CA LYS A 287 39.03 9.04 -5.35
C LYS A 287 38.46 8.29 -6.56
N HIS A 288 37.31 7.64 -6.40
CA HIS A 288 36.69 6.83 -7.45
C HIS A 288 35.53 7.56 -8.18
N LYS A 289 35.24 8.82 -7.82
CA LYS A 289 34.19 9.67 -8.41
C LYS A 289 32.80 8.99 -8.43
N ILE A 290 32.39 8.51 -7.25
CA ILE A 290 31.10 7.82 -7.07
C ILE A 290 29.94 8.76 -7.46
N GLN A 291 29.06 8.27 -8.33
CA GLN A 291 27.99 9.05 -8.96
C GLN A 291 26.74 9.03 -8.08
N VAL A 292 26.32 10.19 -7.56
CA VAL A 292 25.07 10.33 -6.79
C VAL A 292 24.07 11.13 -7.61
N ASN A 293 22.86 10.58 -7.78
CA ASN A 293 21.77 11.25 -8.48
C ASN A 293 20.93 12.04 -7.46
N VAL A 294 21.03 13.36 -7.48
CA VAL A 294 20.36 14.25 -6.52
C VAL A 294 19.32 15.10 -7.23
N LYS A 295 18.13 15.23 -6.62
CA LYS A 295 17.12 16.22 -7.01
C LYS A 295 17.03 17.28 -5.92
N GLU A 296 17.40 18.51 -6.23
CA GLU A 296 17.30 19.64 -5.31
C GLU A 296 15.86 20.15 -5.20
N TRP A 297 15.53 20.65 -4.00
CA TRP A 297 14.21 21.16 -3.63
C TRP A 297 14.36 22.44 -2.81
N LYS A 298 13.39 23.34 -2.93
CA LYS A 298 13.30 24.54 -2.08
C LYS A 298 12.61 24.20 -0.75
N PRO A 299 12.89 24.92 0.35
CA PRO A 299 12.18 24.70 1.61
C PRO A 299 10.66 24.80 1.48
N GLU A 300 10.16 25.69 0.62
CA GLU A 300 8.75 25.86 0.34
C GLU A 300 8.10 24.69 -0.42
N ASP A 301 8.90 23.83 -1.09
CA ASP A 301 8.44 22.61 -1.78
C ASP A 301 8.56 21.34 -0.90
N ALA A 302 8.89 21.44 0.40
CA ALA A 302 9.23 20.28 1.24
C ALA A 302 8.14 19.18 1.31
N GLU A 303 6.87 19.56 1.42
CA GLU A 303 5.77 18.58 1.38
C GLU A 303 5.61 17.95 -0.02
N LYS A 304 5.85 18.70 -1.09
CA LYS A 304 5.78 18.21 -2.47
C LYS A 304 6.92 17.21 -2.77
N MET A 305 8.11 17.43 -2.21
CA MET A 305 9.19 16.44 -2.18
C MET A 305 8.74 15.14 -1.52
N ARG A 306 8.13 15.23 -0.32
CA ARG A 306 7.59 14.06 0.41
C ARG A 306 6.52 13.32 -0.41
N GLN A 307 5.60 14.05 -1.02
CA GLN A 307 4.53 13.46 -1.83
C GLN A 307 5.06 12.82 -3.13
N GLU A 308 6.05 13.40 -3.80
CA GLU A 308 6.68 12.77 -4.98
C GLU A 308 7.39 11.46 -4.61
N TYR A 309 8.15 11.47 -3.51
CA TYR A 309 8.81 10.27 -2.97
C TYR A 309 7.81 9.15 -2.64
N LEU A 310 6.69 9.47 -1.99
CA LEU A 310 5.65 8.49 -1.67
C LEU A 310 4.86 8.04 -2.92
N ALA A 311 4.56 8.95 -3.86
CA ALA A 311 3.80 8.64 -5.08
C ALA A 311 4.56 7.71 -6.05
N GLY A 312 5.90 7.72 -6.01
CA GLY A 312 6.78 6.82 -6.75
C GLY A 312 6.60 5.32 -6.46
N ARG A 313 5.69 4.95 -5.54
CA ARG A 313 5.29 3.58 -5.22
C ARG A 313 4.20 2.98 -6.15
N ASN A 314 3.34 3.76 -6.84
CA ASN A 314 2.24 3.15 -7.64
C ASN A 314 1.61 3.98 -8.80
N SER A 315 1.96 5.25 -9.02
CA SER A 315 1.15 6.18 -9.83
C SER A 315 1.04 5.91 -11.36
N GLY A 316 1.87 5.03 -11.93
CA GLY A 316 1.98 4.88 -13.40
C GLY A 316 1.06 3.84 -14.06
N ILE A 317 0.56 2.83 -13.34
CA ILE A 317 0.07 1.58 -13.97
C ILE A 317 -1.19 1.80 -14.83
N CYS A 318 -2.21 2.48 -14.32
CA CYS A 318 -3.45 2.72 -15.08
C CYS A 318 -3.20 3.63 -16.31
N LEU A 319 -2.31 4.62 -16.19
CA LEU A 319 -1.92 5.48 -17.31
C LEU A 319 -1.13 4.70 -18.37
N GLY A 320 -0.21 3.82 -17.97
CA GLY A 320 0.55 2.95 -18.87
C GLY A 320 -0.31 1.96 -19.65
N ILE A 321 -1.44 1.51 -19.08
CA ILE A 321 -2.40 0.63 -19.76
C ILE A 321 -3.34 1.43 -20.68
N LEU A 322 -3.83 2.60 -20.25
CA LEU A 322 -4.83 3.37 -20.98
C LEU A 322 -4.23 4.27 -22.10
N ALA A 323 -3.01 4.78 -21.95
CA ALA A 323 -2.40 5.66 -22.95
C ALA A 323 -2.18 4.97 -24.31
N PRO A 324 -1.66 3.73 -24.42
CA PRO A 324 -1.57 3.01 -25.70
C PRO A 324 -2.95 2.79 -26.34
N LEU A 325 -3.98 2.52 -25.53
CA LEU A 325 -5.37 2.37 -25.98
C LEU A 325 -5.94 3.66 -26.58
N LEU A 326 -5.70 4.80 -25.93
CA LEU A 326 -6.11 6.12 -26.43
C LEU A 326 -5.35 6.49 -27.72
N ILE A 327 -4.04 6.26 -27.77
CA ILE A 327 -3.21 6.47 -28.97
C ILE A 327 -3.69 5.58 -30.14
N ALA A 328 -4.09 4.34 -29.86
CA ALA A 328 -4.65 3.43 -30.86
C ALA A 328 -6.03 3.83 -31.37
N GLN A 329 -6.81 4.62 -30.62
CA GLN A 329 -8.06 5.21 -31.12
C GLN A 329 -7.83 6.44 -32.01
N CYS A 330 -6.74 7.18 -31.81
CA CYS A 330 -6.36 8.32 -32.64
C CYS A 330 -5.83 7.93 -34.04
N ASN A 331 -5.45 6.67 -34.25
CA ASN A 331 -4.92 6.16 -35.52
C ASN A 331 -5.97 5.30 -36.25
N SER A 332 -6.32 5.69 -37.48
CA SER A 332 -7.33 5.01 -38.31
C SER A 332 -7.03 3.55 -38.63
N ILE A 333 -5.76 3.12 -38.57
CA ILE A 333 -5.32 1.74 -38.85
C ILE A 333 -5.56 0.83 -37.64
N THR A 334 -5.33 1.32 -36.41
CA THR A 334 -5.43 0.54 -35.18
C THR A 334 -6.76 0.71 -34.44
N ARG A 335 -7.54 1.75 -34.78
CA ARG A 335 -8.89 1.97 -34.24
C ARG A 335 -9.86 0.80 -34.49
N PRO A 336 -9.91 0.14 -35.67
CA PRO A 336 -10.76 -1.03 -35.88
C PRO A 336 -10.36 -2.23 -35.01
N LEU A 337 -9.05 -2.44 -34.83
CA LEU A 337 -8.50 -3.52 -34.01
C LEU A 337 -8.79 -3.35 -32.51
N THR A 338 -8.90 -2.10 -32.05
CA THR A 338 -9.16 -1.76 -30.64
C THR A 338 -10.62 -1.40 -30.33
N ALA A 339 -11.51 -1.35 -31.32
CA ALA A 339 -12.90 -0.93 -31.14
C ALA A 339 -13.66 -1.74 -30.06
N LYS A 340 -13.44 -3.07 -29.97
CA LYS A 340 -14.07 -3.92 -28.93
C LYS A 340 -13.71 -3.55 -27.49
N LEU A 341 -12.60 -2.82 -27.30
CA LEU A 341 -12.11 -2.37 -25.99
C LEU A 341 -12.64 -0.98 -25.61
N THR A 342 -13.26 -0.25 -26.56
CA THR A 342 -13.60 1.18 -26.40
C THR A 342 -15.02 1.55 -26.82
N SER A 343 -15.80 0.63 -27.41
CA SER A 343 -17.18 0.87 -27.84
C SER A 343 -18.12 -0.29 -27.51
N LEU A 344 -19.42 0.00 -27.47
CA LEU A 344 -20.47 -0.99 -27.26
C LEU A 344 -20.57 -1.93 -28.47
N SER A 345 -20.37 -3.23 -28.26
CA SER A 345 -20.48 -4.25 -29.32
C SER A 345 -21.94 -4.55 -29.70
N TYR A 346 -22.14 -5.16 -30.87
CA TYR A 346 -23.43 -5.70 -31.34
C TYR A 346 -24.57 -4.68 -31.55
N ARG A 347 -24.28 -3.48 -32.08
CA ARG A 347 -25.32 -2.53 -32.49
C ARG A 347 -26.10 -3.04 -33.71
N ASP A 348 -27.44 -3.01 -33.67
CA ASP A 348 -28.29 -3.14 -34.87
C ASP A 348 -28.48 -1.76 -35.52
N GLU A 349 -28.24 -1.66 -36.82
CA GLU A 349 -28.25 -0.37 -37.53
C GLU A 349 -29.66 0.17 -37.81
N PHE A 350 -30.70 -0.66 -37.67
CA PHE A 350 -32.09 -0.31 -37.95
C PHE A 350 -32.88 0.05 -36.68
N THR A 351 -32.65 -0.66 -35.57
CA THR A 351 -33.26 -0.35 -34.26
C THR A 351 -32.44 0.69 -33.50
N GLY A 352 -31.12 0.74 -33.74
CA GLY A 352 -30.17 1.54 -32.99
C GLY A 352 -29.86 0.99 -31.59
N GLU A 353 -30.50 -0.12 -31.20
CA GLU A 353 -30.24 -0.85 -29.96
C GLU A 353 -29.03 -1.79 -30.09
N TYR A 354 -28.68 -2.46 -29.00
CA TYR A 354 -27.50 -3.30 -28.89
C TYR A 354 -27.86 -4.70 -28.40
N GLY A 355 -27.42 -5.72 -29.13
CA GLY A 355 -27.42 -7.11 -28.70
C GLY A 355 -26.46 -7.37 -27.53
N VAL A 356 -26.59 -8.55 -26.92
CA VAL A 356 -25.78 -9.01 -25.79
C VAL A 356 -24.87 -10.16 -26.22
N GLY A 357 -23.58 -10.12 -25.89
CA GLY A 357 -22.66 -11.21 -26.24
C GLY A 357 -21.33 -11.25 -25.51
N PHE A 358 -20.39 -12.06 -26.01
CA PHE A 358 -19.09 -12.28 -25.35
C PHE A 358 -18.11 -11.12 -25.53
N ASP A 359 -18.15 -10.39 -26.64
CA ASP A 359 -17.21 -9.28 -26.89
C ASP A 359 -17.37 -8.12 -25.89
N ASP A 360 -18.52 -8.03 -25.22
CA ASP A 360 -18.78 -7.04 -24.17
C ASP A 360 -17.83 -7.20 -22.97
N ASN A 361 -17.26 -8.40 -22.77
CA ASN A 361 -16.24 -8.67 -21.75
C ASN A 361 -14.95 -7.86 -21.97
N TYR A 362 -14.60 -7.52 -23.21
CA TYR A 362 -13.43 -6.68 -23.51
C TYR A 362 -13.61 -5.25 -23.00
N LEU A 363 -14.81 -4.68 -23.18
CA LEU A 363 -15.15 -3.36 -22.65
C LEU A 363 -15.21 -3.37 -21.12
N VAL A 364 -15.75 -4.44 -20.50
CA VAL A 364 -15.76 -4.61 -19.04
C VAL A 364 -14.32 -4.63 -18.47
N ALA A 365 -13.38 -5.30 -19.12
CA ALA A 365 -11.98 -5.32 -18.70
C ALA A 365 -11.36 -3.91 -18.73
N VAL A 366 -11.64 -3.11 -19.76
CA VAL A 366 -11.19 -1.70 -19.81
C VAL A 366 -11.89 -0.85 -18.76
N LEU A 367 -13.20 -1.04 -18.53
CA LEU A 367 -13.95 -0.33 -17.50
C LEU A 367 -13.40 -0.58 -16.08
N ILE A 368 -12.88 -1.77 -15.77
CA ILE A 368 -12.18 -2.05 -14.50
C ILE A 368 -10.92 -1.17 -14.36
N VAL A 369 -10.13 -1.03 -15.42
CA VAL A 369 -8.92 -0.17 -15.41
C VAL A 369 -9.31 1.31 -15.33
N VAL A 370 -10.33 1.74 -16.07
CA VAL A 370 -10.85 3.12 -16.04
C VAL A 370 -11.41 3.46 -14.64
N LEU A 371 -12.22 2.61 -14.03
CA LEU A 371 -12.73 2.81 -12.66
C LEU A 371 -11.60 2.83 -11.62
N THR A 372 -10.51 2.10 -11.84
CA THR A 372 -9.34 2.11 -10.96
C THR A 372 -8.52 3.39 -11.12
N GLY A 373 -8.30 3.84 -12.36
CA GLY A 373 -7.68 5.14 -12.65
C GLY A 373 -8.52 6.31 -12.13
N LEU A 374 -9.84 6.28 -12.30
CA LEU A 374 -10.76 7.29 -11.77
C LEU A 374 -10.75 7.31 -10.23
N ARG A 375 -10.79 6.16 -9.56
CA ARG A 375 -10.65 6.09 -8.08
C ARG A 375 -9.37 6.78 -7.63
N ASP A 376 -8.24 6.45 -8.24
CA ASP A 376 -6.93 7.00 -7.88
C ASP A 376 -6.83 8.51 -8.16
N VAL A 377 -7.31 8.96 -9.33
CA VAL A 377 -7.31 10.38 -9.73
C VAL A 377 -8.26 11.20 -8.86
N THR A 378 -9.50 10.74 -8.64
CA THR A 378 -10.47 11.44 -7.78
C THR A 378 -9.98 11.48 -6.33
N MET A 379 -9.40 10.40 -5.80
CA MET A 379 -8.82 10.41 -4.45
C MET A 379 -7.68 11.43 -4.34
N ARG A 380 -6.70 11.45 -5.27
CA ARG A 380 -5.51 12.33 -5.17
C ARG A 380 -5.74 13.80 -5.55
N PHE A 381 -6.57 14.09 -6.54
CA PHE A 381 -6.69 15.44 -7.12
C PHE A 381 -7.98 16.17 -6.75
N VAL A 382 -8.97 15.47 -6.16
CA VAL A 382 -10.23 16.08 -5.70
C VAL A 382 -10.40 15.88 -4.19
N LEU A 383 -10.33 14.64 -3.72
CA LEU A 383 -10.69 14.32 -2.33
C LEU A 383 -9.54 14.59 -1.33
N ASP A 384 -8.27 14.44 -1.73
CA ASP A 384 -7.10 14.85 -0.91
C ASP A 384 -7.07 16.36 -0.64
N PRO A 385 -7.19 17.26 -1.65
CA PRO A 385 -7.31 18.70 -1.41
C PRO A 385 -8.50 19.07 -0.52
N LEU A 386 -9.66 18.42 -0.69
CA LEU A 386 -10.83 18.64 0.17
C LEU A 386 -10.60 18.17 1.62
N ALA A 387 -9.97 17.00 1.81
CA ALA A 387 -9.63 16.48 3.14
C ALA A 387 -8.60 17.37 3.85
N ALA A 388 -7.60 17.89 3.13
CA ALA A 388 -6.62 18.83 3.64
C ALA A 388 -7.26 20.19 4.00
N ALA A 389 -8.13 20.73 3.14
CA ALA A 389 -8.87 21.96 3.41
C ALA A 389 -9.82 21.85 4.62
N TRP A 390 -10.29 20.64 4.93
CA TRP A 390 -11.10 20.33 6.13
C TRP A 390 -10.25 19.96 7.37
N GLY A 391 -8.92 19.98 7.28
CA GLY A 391 -8.03 19.65 8.40
C GLY A 391 -8.05 18.17 8.84
N LEU A 392 -8.30 17.24 7.91
CA LEU A 392 -8.33 15.80 8.22
C LEU A 392 -6.92 15.21 8.27
N GLY A 393 -6.46 14.86 9.47
CA GLY A 393 -5.22 14.10 9.68
C GLY A 393 -5.18 12.76 8.91
N ARG A 394 -3.97 12.33 8.53
CA ARG A 394 -3.67 11.27 7.53
C ARG A 394 -4.59 10.04 7.54
N ALA A 395 -4.79 9.39 8.70
CA ALA A 395 -5.63 8.19 8.80
C ALA A 395 -7.12 8.48 8.48
N ARG A 396 -7.69 9.54 9.05
CA ARG A 396 -9.07 9.98 8.75
C ARG A 396 -9.22 10.51 7.34
N SER A 397 -8.21 11.18 6.78
CA SER A 397 -8.19 11.56 5.36
C SER A 397 -8.32 10.34 4.47
N MET A 398 -7.54 9.27 4.69
CA MET A 398 -7.63 8.05 3.87
C MET A 398 -9.03 7.42 3.94
N ARG A 399 -9.59 7.23 5.14
CA ARG A 399 -10.94 6.68 5.33
C ARG A 399 -12.05 7.57 4.74
N PHE A 400 -11.90 8.89 4.83
CA PHE A 400 -12.80 9.84 4.17
C PHE A 400 -12.76 9.70 2.65
N LYS A 401 -11.57 9.66 2.04
CA LYS A 401 -11.39 9.52 0.58
C LYS A 401 -11.96 8.20 0.06
N GLU A 402 -11.76 7.11 0.80
CA GLU A 402 -12.33 5.78 0.47
C GLU A 402 -13.86 5.83 0.42
N GLN A 403 -14.52 6.43 1.40
CA GLN A 403 -15.99 6.53 1.41
C GLN A 403 -16.53 7.59 0.44
N ALA A 404 -15.84 8.72 0.28
CA ALA A 404 -16.25 9.76 -0.66
C ALA A 404 -16.15 9.30 -2.13
N TRP A 405 -15.20 8.41 -2.47
CA TRP A 405 -15.22 7.70 -3.75
C TRP A 405 -16.50 6.88 -3.95
N MET A 406 -16.94 6.13 -2.93
CA MET A 406 -18.19 5.37 -3.01
C MET A 406 -19.41 6.29 -3.19
N VAL A 407 -19.42 7.47 -2.56
CA VAL A 407 -20.46 8.50 -2.78
C VAL A 407 -20.46 8.96 -4.24
N VAL A 408 -19.29 9.26 -4.84
CA VAL A 408 -19.19 9.66 -6.26
C VAL A 408 -19.68 8.53 -7.18
N TYR A 409 -19.30 7.28 -6.92
CA TYR A 409 -19.73 6.14 -7.71
C TYR A 409 -21.25 5.92 -7.62
N TYR A 410 -21.79 5.71 -6.41
CA TYR A 410 -23.20 5.36 -6.25
C TYR A 410 -24.14 6.52 -6.62
N SER A 411 -23.78 7.79 -6.36
CA SER A 411 -24.61 8.92 -6.83
C SER A 411 -24.71 8.97 -8.36
N THR A 412 -23.63 8.59 -9.07
CA THR A 412 -23.63 8.49 -10.53
C THR A 412 -24.47 7.29 -11.00
N CYS A 413 -24.16 6.09 -10.51
CA CYS A 413 -24.80 4.85 -10.98
C CYS A 413 -26.27 4.75 -10.59
N TRP A 414 -26.64 5.11 -9.36
CA TRP A 414 -28.04 5.15 -8.92
C TRP A 414 -28.87 6.14 -9.74
N SER A 415 -28.33 7.33 -10.05
CA SER A 415 -29.04 8.32 -10.87
C SER A 415 -29.28 7.83 -12.31
N VAL A 416 -28.31 7.14 -12.91
CA VAL A 416 -28.46 6.53 -14.23
C VAL A 416 -29.47 5.38 -14.20
N GLY A 417 -29.37 4.47 -13.22
CA GLY A 417 -30.33 3.37 -13.02
C GLY A 417 -31.75 3.87 -12.82
N MET A 418 -31.95 4.84 -11.93
CA MET A 418 -33.25 5.47 -11.69
C MET A 418 -33.80 6.20 -12.93
N CYS A 419 -32.95 6.83 -13.74
CA CYS A 419 -33.37 7.43 -15.01
C CYS A 419 -33.87 6.35 -15.99
N ILE A 420 -33.14 5.23 -16.13
CA ILE A 420 -33.57 4.07 -16.93
C ILE A 420 -34.88 3.48 -16.38
N TYR A 421 -35.06 3.41 -15.06
CA TYR A 421 -36.25 2.84 -14.45
C TYR A 421 -37.48 3.74 -14.60
N ALA A 422 -37.36 5.04 -14.31
CA ALA A 422 -38.44 6.03 -14.40
C ALA A 422 -38.90 6.31 -15.84
N SER A 423 -38.04 6.09 -16.83
CA SER A 423 -38.40 6.16 -18.25
C SER A 423 -38.93 4.84 -18.84
N SER A 424 -39.04 3.78 -18.03
CA SER A 424 -39.40 2.44 -18.51
C SER A 424 -40.87 2.08 -18.32
N SER A 425 -41.35 1.14 -19.15
CA SER A 425 -42.68 0.52 -19.05
C SER A 425 -42.88 -0.39 -17.83
N TYR A 426 -41.86 -0.56 -16.97
CA TYR A 426 -41.94 -1.35 -15.73
C TYR A 426 -41.74 -0.52 -14.45
N TRP A 427 -41.79 0.82 -14.55
CA TRP A 427 -41.79 1.71 -13.40
C TRP A 427 -42.90 1.36 -12.41
N LEU A 428 -42.52 0.99 -11.18
CA LEU A 428 -43.40 0.49 -10.11
C LEU A 428 -44.27 -0.74 -10.45
N ASP A 429 -44.15 -1.31 -11.65
CA ASP A 429 -44.85 -2.54 -12.08
C ASP A 429 -43.89 -3.74 -12.08
N LEU A 430 -44.05 -4.58 -11.05
CA LEU A 430 -43.26 -5.79 -10.86
C LEU A 430 -43.60 -6.92 -11.85
N GLN A 431 -44.76 -6.88 -12.53
CA GLN A 431 -45.15 -7.85 -13.56
C GLN A 431 -44.59 -7.46 -14.92
N ALA A 432 -44.65 -6.16 -15.27
CA ALA A 432 -44.12 -5.61 -16.52
C ALA A 432 -42.61 -5.92 -16.74
N MET A 433 -41.84 -6.13 -15.67
CA MET A 433 -40.44 -6.60 -15.73
C MET A 433 -40.25 -7.88 -16.56
N TRP A 434 -41.25 -8.76 -16.64
CA TRP A 434 -41.19 -10.07 -17.30
C TRP A 434 -41.78 -10.07 -18.72
N THR A 435 -42.43 -8.99 -19.14
CA THR A 435 -43.07 -8.88 -20.46
C THR A 435 -42.03 -8.83 -21.59
N ASN A 436 -42.35 -9.46 -22.72
CA ASN A 436 -41.50 -9.49 -23.92
C ASN A 436 -40.09 -10.09 -23.67
N TRP A 437 -39.94 -10.98 -22.68
CA TRP A 437 -38.74 -11.79 -22.53
C TRP A 437 -38.62 -12.80 -23.71
N PRO A 438 -37.42 -13.05 -24.29
CA PRO A 438 -36.11 -12.53 -23.91
C PRO A 438 -35.78 -11.17 -24.56
N ASN A 439 -35.50 -10.18 -23.72
CA ASN A 439 -35.15 -8.82 -24.14
C ASN A 439 -33.66 -8.75 -24.55
N ARG A 440 -33.28 -9.44 -25.64
CA ARG A 440 -31.87 -9.61 -26.10
C ARG A 440 -31.27 -8.37 -26.78
N GLU A 441 -32.09 -7.45 -27.27
CA GLU A 441 -31.66 -6.09 -27.63
C GLU A 441 -32.03 -5.13 -26.51
N ILE A 442 -31.16 -4.16 -26.26
CA ILE A 442 -31.32 -3.12 -25.23
C ILE A 442 -30.71 -1.80 -25.71
N SER A 443 -31.29 -0.69 -25.26
CA SER A 443 -30.73 0.64 -25.45
C SER A 443 -29.28 0.73 -24.97
N GLY A 444 -28.47 1.55 -25.65
CA GLY A 444 -27.06 1.73 -25.30
C GLY A 444 -26.84 2.21 -23.86
N LEU A 445 -27.80 2.96 -23.29
CA LEU A 445 -27.78 3.42 -21.91
C LEU A 445 -27.97 2.27 -20.90
N MET A 446 -28.95 1.39 -21.11
CA MET A 446 -29.11 0.16 -20.32
C MET A 446 -27.88 -0.74 -20.44
N LYS A 447 -27.30 -0.85 -21.66
CA LYS A 447 -26.11 -1.68 -21.88
C LYS A 447 -24.89 -1.15 -21.13
N ILE A 448 -24.53 0.12 -21.28
CA ILE A 448 -23.36 0.67 -20.59
C ILE A 448 -23.54 0.67 -19.07
N TYR A 449 -24.76 0.90 -18.56
CA TYR A 449 -25.08 0.79 -17.14
C TYR A 449 -24.81 -0.62 -16.58
N MET A 450 -25.36 -1.67 -17.21
CA MET A 450 -25.14 -3.06 -16.78
C MET A 450 -23.67 -3.47 -16.84
N LEU A 451 -22.93 -3.04 -17.87
CA LEU A 451 -21.49 -3.35 -18.02
C LEU A 451 -20.62 -2.56 -17.02
N ALA A 452 -20.96 -1.30 -16.71
CA ALA A 452 -20.25 -0.50 -15.71
C ALA A 452 -20.49 -1.00 -14.27
N GLN A 453 -21.71 -1.46 -13.97
CA GLN A 453 -22.03 -2.15 -12.72
C GLN A 453 -21.21 -3.44 -12.58
N LEU A 454 -21.20 -4.30 -13.61
CA LEU A 454 -20.40 -5.52 -13.62
C LEU A 454 -18.90 -5.23 -13.43
N ALA A 455 -18.35 -4.23 -14.14
CA ALA A 455 -16.97 -3.80 -14.02
C ALA A 455 -16.62 -3.31 -12.60
N PHE A 456 -17.51 -2.55 -11.96
CA PHE A 456 -17.31 -2.10 -10.58
C PHE A 456 -17.31 -3.26 -9.58
N TRP A 457 -18.28 -4.18 -9.64
CA TRP A 457 -18.30 -5.31 -8.71
C TRP A 457 -17.10 -6.25 -8.91
N LEU A 458 -16.62 -6.43 -10.15
CA LEU A 458 -15.35 -7.10 -10.46
C LEU A 458 -14.11 -6.34 -9.92
N GLN A 459 -14.11 -5.00 -9.98
CA GLN A 459 -13.07 -4.18 -9.36
C GLN A 459 -13.05 -4.36 -7.83
N GLN A 460 -14.21 -4.32 -7.18
CA GLN A 460 -14.32 -4.43 -5.71
C GLN A 460 -13.86 -5.80 -5.19
N MET A 461 -13.99 -6.87 -6.00
CA MET A 461 -13.39 -8.19 -5.71
C MET A 461 -11.86 -8.14 -5.54
N ILE A 462 -11.19 -7.21 -6.21
CA ILE A 462 -9.75 -6.96 -6.04
C ILE A 462 -9.51 -6.11 -4.79
N VAL A 463 -10.28 -5.01 -4.64
CA VAL A 463 -10.16 -4.05 -3.53
C VAL A 463 -10.33 -4.72 -2.15
N ILE A 464 -11.33 -5.60 -1.98
CA ILE A 464 -11.60 -6.32 -0.72
C ILE A 464 -10.46 -7.26 -0.27
N ASN A 465 -9.54 -7.59 -1.18
CA ASN A 465 -8.34 -8.40 -0.88
C ASN A 465 -7.07 -7.56 -0.69
N ILE A 466 -7.11 -6.26 -0.99
CA ILE A 466 -6.01 -5.29 -0.77
C ILE A 466 -6.24 -4.51 0.53
N GLU A 467 -7.47 -4.13 0.85
CA GLU A 467 -7.82 -3.41 2.07
C GLU A 467 -7.73 -4.29 3.34
N LYS A 468 -7.57 -3.67 4.53
CA LYS A 468 -7.51 -4.36 5.82
C LYS A 468 -8.78 -5.21 6.01
N ARG A 469 -8.63 -6.53 6.17
CA ARG A 469 -9.75 -7.46 6.36
C ARG A 469 -10.58 -7.06 7.59
N ARG A 470 -11.89 -6.91 7.38
CA ARG A 470 -12.88 -6.66 8.45
C ARG A 470 -13.41 -7.96 9.04
N LYS A 471 -14.11 -7.87 10.18
CA LYS A 471 -14.78 -9.02 10.83
C LYS A 471 -15.83 -9.69 9.94
N ASP A 472 -16.39 -8.95 8.98
CA ASP A 472 -17.38 -9.44 8.00
C ASP A 472 -16.78 -9.80 6.62
N HIS A 473 -15.45 -9.97 6.51
CA HIS A 473 -14.75 -10.20 5.23
C HIS A 473 -15.31 -11.38 4.43
N TRP A 474 -15.65 -12.51 5.06
CA TRP A 474 -16.19 -13.67 4.36
C TRP A 474 -17.62 -13.46 3.86
N GLN A 475 -18.49 -12.84 4.66
CA GLN A 475 -19.86 -12.48 4.27
C GLN A 475 -19.84 -11.48 3.10
N MET A 476 -18.98 -10.46 3.18
CA MET A 476 -18.76 -9.51 2.10
C MET A 476 -18.20 -10.18 0.83
N LEU A 477 -17.24 -11.10 0.96
CA LEU A 477 -16.67 -11.82 -0.18
C LEU A 477 -17.73 -12.71 -0.87
N SER A 478 -18.50 -13.48 -0.11
CA SER A 478 -19.62 -14.28 -0.62
C SER A 478 -20.69 -13.42 -1.29
N HIS A 479 -21.01 -12.25 -0.74
CA HIS A 479 -21.89 -11.27 -1.38
C HIS A 479 -21.33 -10.85 -2.74
N HIS A 480 -20.06 -10.43 -2.83
CA HIS A 480 -19.47 -9.99 -4.11
C HIS A 480 -19.51 -11.10 -5.17
N VAL A 481 -19.16 -12.35 -4.82
CA VAL A 481 -19.22 -13.49 -5.75
C VAL A 481 -20.63 -13.69 -6.30
N VAL A 482 -21.65 -13.68 -5.43
CA VAL A 482 -23.05 -13.89 -5.84
C VAL A 482 -23.61 -12.70 -6.60
N THR A 483 -23.30 -11.45 -6.20
CA THR A 483 -23.70 -10.23 -6.91
C THR A 483 -23.11 -10.19 -8.32
N ILE A 484 -21.82 -10.49 -8.51
CA ILE A 484 -21.18 -10.57 -9.85
C ILE A 484 -21.87 -11.64 -10.71
N ALA A 485 -22.12 -12.83 -10.15
CA ALA A 485 -22.79 -13.92 -10.87
C ALA A 485 -24.22 -13.54 -11.27
N LEU A 486 -24.99 -12.91 -10.37
CA LEU A 486 -26.35 -12.45 -10.65
C LEU A 486 -26.37 -11.35 -11.71
N VAL A 487 -25.48 -10.34 -11.64
CA VAL A 487 -25.41 -9.27 -12.64
C VAL A 487 -25.03 -9.83 -14.02
N TYR A 488 -24.02 -10.69 -14.10
CA TYR A 488 -23.60 -11.30 -15.36
C TYR A 488 -24.69 -12.21 -15.97
N CYS A 489 -25.33 -13.05 -15.15
CA CYS A 489 -26.44 -13.88 -15.61
C CYS A 489 -27.66 -13.04 -16.00
N SER A 490 -28.03 -12.01 -15.23
CA SER A 490 -29.12 -11.09 -15.60
C SER A 490 -28.89 -10.41 -16.95
N TYR A 491 -27.63 -10.03 -17.22
CA TYR A 491 -27.24 -9.49 -18.51
C TYR A 491 -27.37 -10.54 -19.64
N ARG A 492 -26.70 -11.69 -19.51
CA ARG A 492 -26.62 -12.73 -20.56
C ARG A 492 -27.94 -13.47 -20.82
N TYR A 493 -28.86 -13.53 -19.85
CA TYR A 493 -30.20 -14.13 -20.00
C TYR A 493 -31.30 -13.12 -20.40
N GLY A 494 -30.98 -11.85 -20.64
CA GLY A 494 -31.98 -10.83 -20.99
C GLY A 494 -32.94 -10.48 -19.85
N LEU A 495 -32.50 -10.64 -18.59
CA LEU A 495 -33.24 -10.28 -17.36
C LEU A 495 -32.85 -8.87 -16.87
N THR A 496 -32.43 -7.99 -17.78
CA THR A 496 -31.87 -6.66 -17.47
C THR A 496 -32.86 -5.74 -16.76
N ARG A 497 -34.17 -5.90 -16.97
CA ARG A 497 -35.22 -5.12 -16.28
C ARG A 497 -35.22 -5.38 -14.76
N VAL A 498 -35.30 -6.65 -14.35
CA VAL A 498 -35.23 -7.03 -12.93
C VAL A 498 -33.83 -6.79 -12.35
N GLY A 499 -32.77 -6.99 -13.14
CA GLY A 499 -31.40 -6.64 -12.75
C GLY A 499 -31.25 -5.14 -12.41
N ASN A 500 -31.83 -4.25 -13.22
CA ASN A 500 -31.83 -2.81 -12.98
C ASN A 500 -32.53 -2.45 -11.66
N VAL A 501 -33.74 -2.98 -11.41
CA VAL A 501 -34.48 -2.73 -10.16
C VAL A 501 -33.70 -3.24 -8.94
N VAL A 502 -33.07 -4.41 -9.02
CA VAL A 502 -32.21 -4.93 -7.94
C VAL A 502 -31.02 -3.98 -7.69
N LEU A 503 -30.28 -3.58 -8.73
CA LEU A 503 -29.12 -2.70 -8.60
C LEU A 503 -29.47 -1.32 -8.01
N ILE A 504 -30.58 -0.71 -8.46
CA ILE A 504 -31.12 0.54 -7.88
C ILE A 504 -31.40 0.41 -6.38
N LEU A 505 -32.04 -0.69 -5.97
CA LEU A 505 -32.33 -0.96 -4.56
C LEU A 505 -31.06 -1.21 -3.75
N MET A 506 -30.02 -1.78 -4.36
CA MET A 506 -28.70 -1.94 -3.72
C MET A 506 -28.03 -0.57 -3.52
N ASP A 507 -27.73 0.14 -4.61
CA ASP A 507 -26.92 1.37 -4.62
C ASP A 507 -27.44 2.47 -3.70
N PHE A 508 -28.78 2.62 -3.55
CA PHE A 508 -29.37 3.70 -2.76
C PHE A 508 -28.91 3.70 -1.29
N ASN A 509 -28.91 2.54 -0.64
CA ASN A 509 -28.54 2.44 0.76
C ASN A 509 -27.03 2.61 0.97
N ASP A 510 -26.24 2.12 0.02
CA ASP A 510 -24.78 2.15 0.12
C ASP A 510 -24.27 3.59 -0.12
N LEU A 511 -24.99 4.37 -0.95
CA LEU A 511 -24.86 5.83 -1.06
C LEU A 511 -25.13 6.55 0.27
N VAL A 512 -26.32 6.37 0.87
CA VAL A 512 -26.68 7.05 2.13
C VAL A 512 -25.72 6.65 3.27
N PHE A 513 -25.30 5.38 3.31
CA PHE A 513 -24.33 4.88 4.28
C PHE A 513 -22.93 5.52 4.13
N SER A 514 -22.45 5.65 2.89
CA SER A 514 -21.15 6.27 2.62
C SER A 514 -21.17 7.77 2.93
N ILE A 515 -22.29 8.46 2.67
CA ILE A 515 -22.48 9.87 3.08
C ILE A 515 -22.42 9.99 4.62
N ALA A 516 -23.12 9.12 5.37
CA ALA A 516 -23.06 9.13 6.83
C ALA A 516 -21.62 8.93 7.35
N LYS A 517 -20.83 8.03 6.74
CA LYS A 517 -19.42 7.85 7.10
C LYS A 517 -18.54 9.06 6.77
N CYS A 518 -18.72 9.69 5.61
CA CYS A 518 -18.03 10.94 5.29
C CYS A 518 -18.31 12.03 6.35
N LEU A 519 -19.58 12.18 6.77
CA LEU A 519 -19.97 13.12 7.81
C LEU A 519 -19.35 12.79 9.18
N LYS A 520 -19.23 11.50 9.57
CA LYS A 520 -18.48 11.11 10.78
C LYS A 520 -17.02 11.59 10.69
N TYR A 521 -16.31 11.27 9.61
CA TYR A 521 -14.88 11.64 9.49
C TYR A 521 -14.65 13.16 9.46
N MET A 522 -15.62 13.92 8.92
CA MET A 522 -15.65 15.39 8.94
C MET A 522 -16.02 16.00 10.31
N LYS A 523 -16.28 15.17 11.33
CA LYS A 523 -16.76 15.55 12.69
C LYS A 523 -18.15 16.22 12.71
N LEU A 524 -18.96 16.04 11.67
CA LEU A 524 -20.28 16.66 11.53
C LEU A 524 -21.38 15.82 12.21
N GLN A 525 -21.25 15.62 13.52
CA GLN A 525 -22.00 14.59 14.26
C GLN A 525 -23.52 14.68 14.07
N SER A 526 -24.14 15.85 14.25
CA SER A 526 -25.60 16.00 14.10
C SER A 526 -26.14 15.67 12.70
N LEU A 527 -25.31 15.88 11.66
CA LEU A 527 -25.65 15.50 10.28
C LEU A 527 -25.38 14.01 10.03
N CYS A 528 -24.32 13.45 10.64
CA CYS A 528 -24.03 12.03 10.64
C CYS A 528 -25.18 11.23 11.28
N ASP A 529 -25.67 11.64 12.45
CA ASP A 529 -26.75 10.97 13.18
C ASP A 529 -28.08 11.03 12.40
N PHE A 530 -28.41 12.17 11.80
CA PHE A 530 -29.57 12.32 10.91
C PHE A 530 -29.46 11.39 9.69
N THR A 531 -28.29 11.38 9.02
CA THR A 531 -28.07 10.55 7.83
C THR A 531 -28.02 9.05 8.17
N PHE A 532 -27.53 8.68 9.36
CA PHE A 532 -27.59 7.33 9.88
C PHE A 532 -29.04 6.90 10.19
N GLY A 533 -29.86 7.79 10.74
CA GLY A 533 -31.31 7.56 10.88
C GLY A 533 -31.99 7.33 9.53
N ALA A 534 -31.69 8.15 8.53
CA ALA A 534 -32.18 7.98 7.16
C ALA A 534 -31.73 6.64 6.56
N PHE A 535 -30.47 6.24 6.75
CA PHE A 535 -29.93 4.93 6.33
C PHE A 535 -30.67 3.75 6.97
N VAL A 536 -31.02 3.82 8.26
CA VAL A 536 -31.78 2.74 8.92
C VAL A 536 -33.19 2.60 8.32
N VAL A 537 -33.85 3.72 8.02
CA VAL A 537 -35.18 3.71 7.36
C VAL A 537 -35.07 3.18 5.92
N SER A 538 -34.11 3.66 5.14
CA SER A 538 -33.91 3.20 3.75
C SER A 538 -33.44 1.75 3.68
N TRP A 539 -32.71 1.25 4.69
CA TRP A 539 -32.39 -0.16 4.84
C TRP A 539 -33.66 -1.00 4.89
N VAL A 540 -34.57 -0.74 5.83
CA VAL A 540 -35.82 -1.51 5.97
C VAL A 540 -36.68 -1.45 4.71
N LEU A 541 -36.80 -0.27 4.09
CA LEU A 541 -37.59 -0.08 2.88
C LEU A 541 -36.98 -0.81 1.67
N CYS A 542 -35.72 -0.57 1.32
CA CYS A 542 -35.13 -1.16 0.12
C CYS A 542 -34.73 -2.63 0.31
N ARG A 543 -34.19 -3.02 1.47
CA ARG A 543 -33.65 -4.37 1.73
C ARG A 543 -34.73 -5.34 2.20
N HIS A 544 -35.66 -4.95 3.07
CA HIS A 544 -36.62 -5.88 3.69
C HIS A 544 -38.09 -5.64 3.28
N THR A 545 -38.35 -4.66 2.41
CA THR A 545 -39.69 -4.45 1.80
C THR A 545 -39.61 -4.63 0.28
N ALA A 546 -38.91 -3.74 -0.43
CA ALA A 546 -38.88 -3.74 -1.90
C ALA A 546 -38.13 -4.95 -2.50
N PHE A 547 -36.96 -5.32 -1.97
CA PHE A 547 -36.21 -6.47 -2.49
C PHE A 547 -36.93 -7.82 -2.30
N PRO A 548 -37.59 -8.11 -1.16
CA PRO A 548 -38.52 -9.24 -1.03
C PRO A 548 -39.71 -9.20 -2.00
N MET A 549 -40.26 -8.02 -2.32
CA MET A 549 -41.30 -7.90 -3.36
C MET A 549 -40.77 -8.23 -4.76
N VAL A 550 -39.51 -7.86 -5.07
CA VAL A 550 -38.84 -8.30 -6.31
C VAL A 550 -38.64 -9.82 -6.30
N CYS A 551 -38.16 -10.41 -5.20
CA CYS A 551 -38.02 -11.87 -5.06
C CYS A 551 -39.37 -12.60 -5.21
N TRP A 552 -40.45 -12.05 -4.66
CA TRP A 552 -41.80 -12.56 -4.86
C TRP A 552 -42.21 -12.51 -6.33
N SER A 553 -41.91 -11.42 -7.05
CA SER A 553 -42.18 -11.34 -8.49
C SER A 553 -41.36 -12.36 -9.31
N VAL A 554 -40.09 -12.58 -8.95
CA VAL A 554 -39.27 -13.66 -9.51
C VAL A 554 -39.91 -15.02 -9.25
N TYR A 555 -40.44 -15.27 -8.05
CA TYR A 555 -41.09 -16.54 -7.70
C TYR A 555 -42.42 -16.76 -8.45
N ALA A 556 -43.31 -15.77 -8.41
CA ALA A 556 -44.73 -15.90 -8.76
C ALA A 556 -45.07 -15.47 -10.20
N HIS A 557 -44.49 -14.38 -10.71
CA HIS A 557 -44.90 -13.80 -12.00
C HIS A 557 -44.03 -14.25 -13.18
N SER A 558 -42.73 -14.45 -12.96
CA SER A 558 -41.74 -14.64 -14.04
C SER A 558 -42.10 -15.72 -15.08
N LEU A 559 -42.32 -16.97 -14.64
CA LEU A 559 -42.71 -18.08 -15.51
C LEU A 559 -44.16 -18.02 -15.98
N VAL A 560 -45.03 -17.30 -15.28
CA VAL A 560 -46.44 -17.10 -15.70
C VAL A 560 -46.51 -16.15 -16.90
N ILE A 561 -45.63 -15.14 -16.95
CA ILE A 561 -45.61 -14.12 -18.01
C ILE A 561 -44.68 -14.53 -19.17
N ALA A 562 -43.47 -15.02 -18.88
CA ALA A 562 -42.53 -15.44 -19.94
C ALA A 562 -42.86 -16.82 -20.53
N GLY A 563 -43.32 -17.75 -19.69
CA GLY A 563 -43.54 -19.16 -20.03
C GLY A 563 -42.24 -19.99 -20.11
N PRO A 564 -42.31 -21.32 -19.92
CA PRO A 564 -41.16 -22.22 -20.01
C PRO A 564 -40.72 -22.41 -21.47
N LYS A 565 -39.87 -21.51 -21.98
CA LYS A 565 -39.54 -21.37 -23.40
C LYS A 565 -38.06 -21.10 -23.63
N CYS A 566 -37.57 -21.47 -24.82
CA CYS A 566 -36.21 -21.22 -25.29
C CYS A 566 -36.19 -20.43 -26.62
N PHE A 567 -35.13 -19.68 -26.85
CA PHE A 567 -34.93 -18.84 -28.04
C PHE A 567 -33.46 -18.84 -28.48
N ILE A 568 -33.18 -18.88 -29.79
CA ILE A 568 -31.83 -18.90 -30.38
C ILE A 568 -31.62 -17.61 -31.20
N GLY A 569 -30.38 -17.11 -31.31
CA GLY A 569 -30.08 -15.89 -32.05
C GLY A 569 -30.37 -14.59 -31.29
N SER A 570 -30.12 -13.45 -31.92
CA SER A 570 -30.27 -12.11 -31.33
C SER A 570 -30.93 -11.14 -32.31
N GLY A 571 -31.58 -10.12 -31.76
CA GLY A 571 -32.28 -9.08 -32.54
C GLY A 571 -33.35 -9.65 -33.46
N LYS A 572 -33.39 -9.14 -34.69
CA LYS A 572 -34.32 -9.60 -35.74
C LYS A 572 -34.17 -11.07 -36.14
N ASN A 573 -33.06 -11.72 -35.75
CA ASN A 573 -32.77 -13.12 -36.03
C ASN A 573 -33.08 -14.04 -34.83
N ILE A 574 -33.94 -13.63 -33.91
CA ILE A 574 -34.42 -14.49 -32.82
C ILE A 574 -35.36 -15.56 -33.38
N ILE A 575 -35.00 -16.83 -33.16
CA ILE A 575 -35.78 -18.01 -33.54
C ILE A 575 -36.37 -18.63 -32.27
N GLY A 576 -37.70 -18.68 -32.18
CA GLY A 576 -38.43 -19.33 -31.10
C GLY A 576 -39.92 -18.92 -31.08
N PRO A 577 -40.68 -19.36 -30.06
CA PRO A 577 -40.23 -20.19 -28.94
C PRO A 577 -39.95 -21.64 -29.34
N GLN A 578 -38.91 -22.21 -28.76
CA GLN A 578 -38.61 -23.65 -28.73
C GLN A 578 -38.96 -24.22 -27.35
N GLU A 579 -39.22 -25.53 -27.29
CA GLU A 579 -39.32 -26.25 -26.02
C GLU A 579 -37.96 -26.33 -25.28
N VAL A 580 -38.02 -26.55 -23.97
CA VAL A 580 -36.82 -26.72 -23.13
C VAL A 580 -36.21 -28.12 -23.40
N PRO A 581 -34.89 -28.25 -23.63
CA PRO A 581 -34.27 -29.56 -23.87
C PRO A 581 -34.52 -30.54 -22.71
N ALA A 582 -35.20 -31.66 -23.00
CA ALA A 582 -35.60 -32.64 -21.98
C ALA A 582 -34.42 -33.41 -21.36
N ASN A 583 -33.24 -33.41 -22.00
CA ASN A 583 -32.06 -34.13 -21.55
C ASN A 583 -30.82 -33.20 -21.52
N GLY A 584 -30.16 -33.14 -20.35
CA GLY A 584 -28.89 -32.44 -20.15
C GLY A 584 -29.02 -30.94 -19.87
N TYR A 585 -28.12 -30.42 -19.02
CA TYR A 585 -28.19 -29.05 -18.49
C TYR A 585 -27.30 -28.02 -19.24
N PHE A 586 -26.65 -28.42 -20.35
CA PHE A 586 -25.70 -27.54 -21.06
C PHE A 586 -26.35 -26.28 -21.65
N TYR A 587 -27.66 -26.29 -21.91
CA TYR A 587 -28.42 -25.11 -22.36
C TYR A 587 -28.37 -23.92 -21.38
N MET A 588 -27.99 -24.14 -20.11
CA MET A 588 -27.78 -23.07 -19.13
C MET A 588 -26.41 -22.37 -19.31
N LEU A 589 -25.46 -23.02 -19.97
CA LEU A 589 -24.14 -22.46 -20.26
C LEU A 589 -24.09 -21.83 -21.66
N GLU A 590 -24.98 -22.24 -22.58
CA GLU A 590 -25.12 -21.65 -23.92
C GLU A 590 -25.17 -20.11 -23.92
N PRO A 591 -25.98 -19.40 -23.08
CA PRO A 591 -26.03 -17.94 -23.07
C PRO A 591 -24.75 -17.28 -22.59
N LEU A 592 -23.96 -17.97 -21.75
CA LEU A 592 -22.74 -17.45 -21.13
C LEU A 592 -21.53 -17.61 -22.06
N ILE A 593 -21.50 -18.70 -22.82
CA ILE A 593 -20.43 -19.05 -23.75
C ILE A 593 -20.66 -18.40 -25.12
N TYR A 594 -21.84 -18.57 -25.72
CA TYR A 594 -22.11 -18.20 -27.12
C TYR A 594 -23.02 -16.97 -27.25
N THR A 595 -22.59 -15.94 -27.97
CA THR A 595 -23.39 -14.72 -28.23
C THR A 595 -24.78 -15.01 -28.81
N ASN A 596 -24.87 -15.92 -29.79
CA ASN A 596 -26.13 -16.33 -30.43
C ASN A 596 -26.72 -17.64 -29.86
N GLY A 597 -26.17 -18.15 -28.75
CA GLY A 597 -26.60 -19.42 -28.14
C GLY A 597 -28.07 -19.42 -27.69
N ARG A 598 -28.61 -20.62 -27.45
CA ARG A 598 -29.95 -20.78 -26.89
C ARG A 598 -30.03 -20.14 -25.51
N VAL A 599 -31.01 -19.27 -25.30
CA VAL A 599 -31.42 -18.80 -23.98
C VAL A 599 -32.76 -19.43 -23.62
N CYS A 600 -32.87 -19.95 -22.40
CA CYS A 600 -34.08 -20.58 -21.87
C CYS A 600 -34.46 -19.93 -20.55
N TYR A 601 -35.76 -19.90 -20.24
CA TYR A 601 -36.26 -19.55 -18.92
C TYR A 601 -37.26 -20.61 -18.47
N ASP A 602 -36.79 -21.53 -17.62
CA ASP A 602 -37.54 -22.68 -17.11
C ASP A 602 -37.60 -22.64 -15.57
N TYR A 603 -38.12 -23.71 -14.95
CA TYR A 603 -38.12 -23.83 -13.49
C TYR A 603 -36.71 -23.83 -12.90
N THR A 604 -35.73 -24.41 -13.59
CA THR A 604 -34.35 -24.51 -13.12
C THR A 604 -33.68 -23.14 -13.10
N ILE A 605 -33.73 -22.38 -14.20
CA ILE A 605 -33.20 -21.02 -14.30
C ILE A 605 -33.91 -20.07 -13.33
N LYS A 606 -35.26 -20.15 -13.19
CA LYS A 606 -35.98 -19.37 -12.18
C LYS A 606 -35.46 -19.67 -10.77
N THR A 607 -35.29 -20.94 -10.43
CA THR A 607 -34.87 -21.39 -9.09
C THR A 607 -33.43 -21.00 -8.79
N LEU A 608 -32.51 -21.12 -9.75
CA LEU A 608 -31.12 -20.68 -9.62
C LEU A 608 -31.04 -19.15 -9.41
N PHE A 609 -31.75 -18.36 -10.23
CA PHE A 609 -31.78 -16.91 -10.10
C PHE A 609 -32.40 -16.46 -8.75
N LEU A 610 -33.54 -17.06 -8.36
CA LEU A 610 -34.19 -16.79 -7.08
C LEU A 610 -33.33 -17.20 -5.88
N SER A 611 -32.65 -18.35 -5.93
CA SER A 611 -31.80 -18.80 -4.81
C SER A 611 -30.61 -17.88 -4.58
N GLY A 612 -30.02 -17.30 -5.64
CA GLY A 612 -29.00 -16.26 -5.51
C GLY A 612 -29.54 -14.99 -4.83
N LEU A 613 -30.73 -14.53 -5.22
CA LEU A 613 -31.37 -13.37 -4.60
C LEU A 613 -31.74 -13.63 -3.13
N LEU A 614 -32.28 -14.81 -2.80
CA LEU A 614 -32.60 -15.19 -1.43
C LEU A 614 -31.34 -15.40 -0.56
N PHE A 615 -30.23 -15.84 -1.14
CA PHE A 615 -28.93 -15.86 -0.45
C PHE A 615 -28.45 -14.44 -0.09
N LEU A 616 -28.63 -13.47 -0.99
CA LEU A 616 -28.38 -12.07 -0.66
C LEU A 616 -29.31 -11.58 0.46
N GLU A 617 -30.60 -11.93 0.46
CA GLU A 617 -31.52 -11.59 1.56
C GLU A 617 -31.03 -12.14 2.91
N VAL A 618 -30.54 -13.37 2.96
CA VAL A 618 -29.98 -13.96 4.19
C VAL A 618 -28.76 -13.18 4.69
N LEU A 619 -27.86 -12.75 3.81
CA LEU A 619 -26.73 -11.89 4.20
C LEU A 619 -27.20 -10.50 4.68
N MET A 620 -28.22 -9.94 4.03
CA MET A 620 -28.79 -8.64 4.41
C MET A 620 -29.52 -8.70 5.77
N LEU A 621 -30.17 -9.82 6.10
CA LEU A 621 -30.70 -10.08 7.44
C LEU A 621 -29.58 -10.21 8.51
N VAL A 622 -28.44 -10.83 8.18
CA VAL A 622 -27.28 -10.90 9.08
C VAL A 622 -26.74 -9.49 9.38
N TRP A 623 -26.56 -8.63 8.37
CA TRP A 623 -26.17 -7.23 8.60
C TRP A 623 -27.26 -6.42 9.32
N PHE A 624 -28.54 -6.68 9.06
CA PHE A 624 -29.64 -6.00 9.77
C PHE A 624 -29.61 -6.27 11.28
N VAL A 625 -29.29 -7.50 11.72
CA VAL A 625 -29.08 -7.79 13.14
C VAL A 625 -27.92 -6.97 13.74
N MET A 626 -26.89 -6.64 12.95
CA MET A 626 -25.82 -5.73 13.39
C MET A 626 -26.29 -4.27 13.46
N ILE A 627 -27.08 -3.81 12.48
CA ILE A 627 -27.67 -2.46 12.46
C ILE A 627 -28.62 -2.27 13.66
N VAL A 628 -29.48 -3.25 13.97
CA VAL A 628 -30.38 -3.20 15.14
C VAL A 628 -29.58 -3.15 16.45
N LYS A 629 -28.50 -3.93 16.59
CA LYS A 629 -27.60 -3.84 17.75
C LYS A 629 -26.94 -2.46 17.88
N LEU A 630 -26.58 -1.82 16.76
CA LEU A 630 -26.02 -0.48 16.75
C LEU A 630 -27.07 0.58 17.13
N VAL A 631 -28.28 0.51 16.58
CA VAL A 631 -29.39 1.41 16.96
C VAL A 631 -29.71 1.29 18.46
N ILE A 632 -29.73 0.08 19.02
CA ILE A 632 -29.92 -0.14 20.46
C ILE A 632 -28.77 0.46 21.29
N ARG A 633 -27.53 0.48 20.79
CA ARG A 633 -26.39 1.16 21.45
C ARG A 633 -26.57 2.68 21.42
N VAL A 634 -26.95 3.25 20.28
CA VAL A 634 -27.16 4.70 20.12
C VAL A 634 -28.31 5.20 20.99
N LEU A 635 -29.45 4.49 21.02
CA LEU A 635 -30.59 4.79 21.89
C LEU A 635 -30.30 4.64 23.39
N ARG A 636 -29.17 4.02 23.78
CA ARG A 636 -28.67 3.93 25.15
C ARG A 636 -27.61 4.99 25.49
N GLY A 637 -27.37 5.96 24.60
CA GLY A 637 -26.39 7.03 24.80
C GLY A 637 -24.96 6.69 24.39
N GLY A 638 -24.74 5.62 23.63
CA GLY A 638 -23.44 5.30 23.03
C GLY A 638 -23.28 5.86 21.61
N ASN A 639 -22.05 5.89 21.11
CA ASN A 639 -21.75 6.38 19.76
C ASN A 639 -22.25 5.45 18.63
N ALA A 640 -22.48 6.04 17.46
CA ALA A 640 -22.81 5.35 16.20
C ALA A 640 -21.55 4.72 15.53
N GLU A 641 -20.91 3.76 16.19
CA GLU A 641 -19.70 3.09 15.70
C GLU A 641 -19.96 1.78 14.93
N ASP A 642 -19.29 1.63 13.78
CA ASP A 642 -19.44 0.47 12.90
C ASP A 642 -18.67 -0.76 13.44
N THR A 643 -19.37 -1.56 14.25
CA THR A 643 -18.86 -2.78 14.91
C THR A 643 -18.31 -3.89 13.99
N ARG A 644 -18.40 -3.75 12.66
CA ARG A 644 -17.77 -4.65 11.68
C ARG A 644 -16.28 -4.38 11.52
N SER A 645 -15.86 -3.15 11.79
CA SER A 645 -14.47 -2.78 11.98
C SER A 645 -13.91 -3.45 13.24
N ASP A 646 -12.62 -3.75 13.27
CA ASP A 646 -11.87 -3.61 14.53
C ASP A 646 -11.93 -2.12 14.93
N ASN A 647 -11.93 -1.80 16.22
CA ASN A 647 -12.16 -0.41 16.65
C ASN A 647 -10.96 0.48 16.23
N GLU A 648 -11.05 1.11 15.06
CA GLU A 648 -9.95 1.85 14.41
C GLU A 648 -9.61 3.18 15.12
N GLU A 649 -10.33 3.51 16.19
CA GLU A 649 -10.03 4.61 17.11
C GLU A 649 -9.41 4.07 18.42
N GLU A 650 -9.89 2.95 18.99
CA GLU A 650 -9.27 2.30 20.17
C GLU A 650 -7.89 1.68 19.88
N GLN A 651 -7.63 1.21 18.65
CA GLN A 651 -6.31 0.64 18.29
C GLN A 651 -5.16 1.68 18.29
N TYR A 652 -5.44 2.95 18.65
CA TYR A 652 -4.44 3.98 18.97
C TYR A 652 -4.39 4.35 20.47
N GLU A 653 -5.31 3.85 21.29
CA GLU A 653 -5.27 3.97 22.77
C GLU A 653 -4.76 2.67 23.43
N ASP A 654 -5.01 1.49 22.84
CA ASP A 654 -4.46 0.19 23.26
C ASP A 654 -2.94 0.04 23.00
N ASP A 655 -2.33 0.99 22.26
CA ASP A 655 -0.86 1.15 22.19
C ASP A 655 -0.30 1.87 23.44
N MET A 656 -1.15 2.30 24.40
CA MET A 656 -0.67 2.50 25.76
C MET A 656 -0.25 1.14 26.36
N PRO A 657 0.92 1.06 26.99
CA PRO A 657 1.45 -0.21 27.48
C PRO A 657 0.50 -0.82 28.50
N ILE A 658 0.10 -2.08 28.25
CA ILE A 658 -0.73 -2.89 29.14
C ILE A 658 -0.19 -2.74 30.56
N LYS A 659 -1.04 -2.22 31.45
CA LYS A 659 -0.68 -2.00 32.85
C LYS A 659 -0.64 -3.35 33.56
N VAL A 660 0.48 -4.06 33.42
CA VAL A 660 0.75 -5.31 34.13
C VAL A 660 0.87 -4.97 35.61
N GLU A 661 -0.25 -5.06 36.33
CA GLU A 661 -0.23 -5.11 37.79
C GLU A 661 0.44 -6.41 38.20
N VAL A 662 1.76 -6.32 38.41
CA VAL A 662 2.57 -7.39 38.99
C VAL A 662 2.13 -7.56 40.44
N ASP A 663 1.17 -8.45 40.63
CA ASP A 663 0.74 -8.97 41.93
C ASP A 663 1.98 -9.44 42.72
N ALA A 664 2.37 -8.59 43.68
CA ALA A 664 3.64 -8.72 44.40
C ALA A 664 3.68 -9.96 45.32
N GLU A 665 2.52 -10.53 45.67
CA GLU A 665 2.45 -11.75 46.48
C GLU A 665 2.85 -12.98 45.66
N LYS A 666 2.47 -13.03 44.37
CA LYS A 666 2.84 -14.13 43.47
C LYS A 666 4.35 -14.23 43.21
N LEU A 667 5.12 -13.15 43.38
CA LEU A 667 6.58 -13.20 43.25
C LEU A 667 7.30 -13.87 44.43
N GLN A 668 6.64 -14.10 45.57
CA GLN A 668 7.26 -14.76 46.73
C GLN A 668 7.39 -16.28 46.54
N PHE A 669 6.43 -16.92 45.87
CA PHE A 669 6.35 -18.37 45.73
C PHE A 669 7.57 -18.98 45.01
N LEU A 670 8.13 -18.27 44.02
CA LEU A 670 9.29 -18.73 43.25
C LEU A 670 10.64 -18.57 43.97
N LYS A 671 10.73 -17.79 45.06
CA LYS A 671 11.98 -17.64 45.82
C LYS A 671 12.25 -18.81 46.79
N GLN A 672 11.24 -19.63 47.08
CA GLN A 672 11.35 -20.67 48.10
C GLN A 672 12.07 -21.95 47.64
N TYR A 673 12.21 -22.18 46.33
CA TYR A 673 12.85 -23.38 45.76
C TYR A 673 14.35 -23.24 45.46
N ALA A 674 14.96 -22.07 45.64
CA ALA A 674 16.35 -21.79 45.26
C ALA A 674 17.39 -21.97 46.39
N SER A 675 17.08 -22.73 47.46
CA SER A 675 17.95 -22.83 48.65
C SER A 675 18.10 -24.25 49.23
N GLY A 676 18.60 -25.20 48.43
CA GLY A 676 18.97 -26.52 48.94
C GLY A 676 19.62 -27.45 47.91
N GLY A 677 20.95 -27.61 47.98
CA GLY A 677 21.69 -28.58 47.15
C GLY A 677 23.19 -28.28 47.09
N ARG A 678 24.02 -29.06 47.81
CA ARG A 678 25.49 -29.02 47.71
C ARG A 678 25.99 -30.12 46.77
N GLY A 679 26.99 -29.84 45.93
CA GLY A 679 27.62 -30.87 45.08
C GLY A 679 28.82 -30.37 44.26
N THR A 680 30.03 -30.50 44.83
CA THR A 680 31.36 -30.75 44.18
C THR A 680 31.48 -30.52 42.66
N SER A 681 32.27 -29.57 42.14
CA SER A 681 33.77 -29.56 42.01
C SER A 681 34.34 -30.72 41.17
N SER A 682 35.29 -30.56 40.23
CA SER A 682 36.25 -29.47 39.91
C SER A 682 36.56 -29.43 38.39
N VAL A 683 36.85 -28.30 37.71
CA VAL A 683 38.15 -27.55 37.60
C VAL A 683 39.32 -28.47 37.19
N PHE A 684 40.08 -28.24 36.10
CA PHE A 684 41.19 -27.26 35.89
C PHE A 684 41.32 -26.86 34.39
N GLN A 685 41.43 -25.56 34.01
CA GLN A 685 42.64 -24.72 33.80
C GLN A 685 43.51 -25.08 32.57
N SER A 686 44.23 -24.17 31.86
CA SER A 686 44.25 -22.68 31.74
C SER A 686 45.08 -22.34 30.45
N THR A 687 45.64 -21.16 30.08
CA THR A 687 46.01 -19.86 30.73
C THR A 687 46.30 -18.79 29.66
N ARG A 688 46.45 -17.50 30.05
CA ARG A 688 46.92 -16.32 29.25
C ARG A 688 45.97 -15.83 28.12
N GLY A 689 45.45 -14.59 28.11
CA GLY A 689 45.32 -13.60 29.18
C GLY A 689 46.13 -12.29 29.01
N MET A 690 45.42 -11.19 28.74
CA MET A 690 45.73 -9.81 29.15
C MET A 690 44.41 -9.03 29.31
N ALA A 691 44.35 -8.13 30.31
CA ALA A 691 43.28 -7.14 30.48
C ALA A 691 43.74 -5.78 29.85
N ILE A 692 43.03 -4.66 29.77
CA ILE A 692 42.01 -3.95 30.60
C ILE A 692 41.12 -3.17 29.57
N SER A 693 39.81 -2.95 29.72
CA SER A 693 39.19 -2.12 30.76
C SER A 693 37.74 -2.46 31.13
N LYS A 694 37.35 -2.02 32.33
CA LYS A 694 35.96 -1.70 32.66
C LYS A 694 35.71 -0.28 32.14
N ASP A 695 34.92 -0.14 31.08
CA ASP A 695 33.90 0.93 30.90
C ASP A 695 33.30 0.83 29.48
N ARG A 696 32.23 0.03 29.37
CA ARG A 696 31.27 0.04 28.25
C ARG A 696 29.86 -0.22 28.77
N LYS A 697 29.30 0.79 29.45
CA LYS A 697 27.85 1.00 29.59
C LYS A 697 27.50 2.32 28.91
N GLY A 698 26.32 2.44 28.32
CA GLY A 698 25.87 3.67 27.65
C GLY A 698 26.40 3.86 26.22
N TYR A 699 25.92 3.05 25.27
CA TYR A 699 25.90 3.41 23.84
C TYR A 699 24.68 2.85 23.10
N LEU A 700 24.17 1.66 23.48
CA LEU A 700 22.91 1.11 22.94
C LEU A 700 21.66 1.69 23.64
N ASP A 701 21.78 1.98 24.93
CA ASP A 701 20.74 2.45 25.86
C ASP A 701 20.11 3.84 25.51
N ARG A 702 20.42 4.38 24.32
CA ARG A 702 19.90 5.66 23.79
C ARG A 702 18.98 5.52 22.57
N ILE A 703 18.89 4.34 21.95
CA ILE A 703 18.04 4.08 20.78
C ILE A 703 16.75 3.33 21.17
N GLY A 704 16.60 2.96 22.45
CA GLY A 704 15.40 2.35 23.01
C GLY A 704 14.64 3.26 23.97
N CYS A 705 13.31 3.19 23.95
CA CYS A 705 12.45 3.88 24.92
C CYS A 705 12.44 3.12 26.27
N GLU A 706 13.51 3.26 27.06
CA GLU A 706 13.52 2.72 28.43
C GLU A 706 12.51 3.48 29.31
N GLN A 707 11.38 2.82 29.62
CA GLN A 707 10.58 3.21 30.78
C GLN A 707 11.45 3.10 32.03
N ARG A 708 11.66 4.22 32.73
CA ARG A 708 12.30 4.24 34.05
C ARG A 708 11.46 3.49 35.06
N ILE A 709 11.76 2.21 35.28
CA ILE A 709 11.21 1.43 36.39
C ILE A 709 11.66 2.10 37.69
N SER A 710 10.70 2.70 38.40
CA SER A 710 10.96 3.52 39.59
C SER A 710 10.93 2.69 40.89
N ARG A 711 12.08 2.05 41.17
CA ARG A 711 12.43 1.20 42.33
C ARG A 711 12.04 -0.27 42.21
#